data_AF-E5A2R5-F1
#
_entry.id   AF-E5A2R5-F1
#
_cell.length_a   1.000
_cell.length_b   1.000
_cell.length_c   1.000
_cell.angle_alpha   90.00
_cell.angle_beta   90.00
_cell.angle_gamma   90.00
#
_symmetry.space_group_name_H-M   'P 1'
#
loop_
_entity.id
_entity.type
_entity.pdbx_description
1 polymer ?
#
loop_
_entity_poly.entity_id
_entity_poly.type
_entity_poly.pdbx_seq_one_letter_code
_entity_poly.pdbx_strand_id
1 'polypeptide(L)'
;MTTEAMEGVVKDEPVPNGAPVESHGTAYSGNGGEVDANAEKKRARSSTPVHDETSVKRVKGVAPIKAEFLIHRGDNRIATKEKVVDDDAAEAADDRYRKDARDGGGNGKGKKDKKQRGQNTSRNFGSSRDKTPLCSSRALFNEFSAKECPFGQKCKFEHDLRRYLREGRREDLTTMNGQCPVFEVKGFCHMGWKCRFVGSHSEERTTEDGRKELVLKEDAERKAQVADVEEEVGVVNIVSKDVKFGLSRRKISTPRSDQYIEWIEKNKGLEREVFDSTMGDSKALKEELEARRAEYVEAPFRPSEKRRIYYGPETPVLAPLTTQGNMPYRRLCVDLGCQVTWSEMAMGMPLIQGERGEWALMKAHESEITPPAFQSKNKVVQGYDNSTDMKFGAQIAANKPWLATKTVEVLTDHCPKLRAIDLNCGCPINLVCEKGAGSALLDQEAKLEQILRGMNYVSKEVPITVKIRMGTKDNQPTAQKLIKRLVLGGRESIETGKGTCGIAAITLHGRSKQQRYSRSADWSYIAECASLITRLKKERDAQIDTLAEPDARDQPNGGTVYFVGNGDCYSHTDYYNALDSAHVDSVMIGRGALIKPWIFEEITTNQYLDKSATERLAYIEKFAKYGMQTWGSDEQGIGTTRRFMLEWLSFAHRYVPVGILEYLPPHIQDRPPIFKGRNELETLLASEHYKDWIKLSEMFLGPAHPNFKFEPKHKSNAYEIEAEG
;
A
#
# COMPACT_ATOMS: atom_id res chain seq x y z
N MET A 1 -9.15 51.95 -19.76
CA MET A 1 -9.78 53.16 -19.17
C MET A 1 -10.27 52.74 -17.79
N THR A 2 -9.37 52.82 -16.80
CA THR A 2 -9.28 53.85 -15.71
C THR A 2 -10.05 53.37 -14.46
N THR A 3 -9.39 52.77 -13.45
CA THR A 3 -8.82 53.37 -12.19
C THR A 3 -9.92 53.87 -11.24
N GLU A 4 -10.00 53.56 -9.94
CA GLU A 4 -9.09 53.70 -8.77
C GLU A 4 -9.51 52.66 -7.67
N ALA A 5 -8.69 52.01 -6.83
CA ALA A 5 -7.66 52.40 -5.84
C ALA A 5 -8.19 53.11 -4.58
N MET A 6 -8.19 52.40 -3.43
CA MET A 6 -8.13 53.00 -2.09
C MET A 6 -7.33 52.11 -1.13
N GLU A 7 -6.21 52.67 -0.67
CA GLU A 7 -5.29 52.17 0.37
C GLU A 7 -5.81 52.52 1.77
N GLY A 8 -5.54 51.66 2.75
CA GLY A 8 -5.79 51.91 4.17
C GLY A 8 -4.56 51.57 5.00
N VAL A 9 -3.84 52.62 5.43
CA VAL A 9 -2.65 52.61 6.31
C VAL A 9 -3.09 52.51 7.77
N VAL A 10 -2.43 51.67 8.59
CA VAL A 10 -2.47 51.77 10.06
C VAL A 10 -1.03 51.81 10.58
N LYS A 11 -0.74 52.87 11.34
CA LYS A 11 0.55 53.21 11.95
C LYS A 11 0.66 52.62 13.36
N ASP A 12 1.88 52.21 13.70
CA ASP A 12 2.38 51.89 15.04
C ASP A 12 2.60 53.12 15.93
N GLU A 13 2.71 52.85 17.25
CA GLU A 13 3.40 53.58 18.35
C GLU A 13 2.53 53.89 19.63
N PRO A 14 3.10 54.14 20.85
CA PRO A 14 3.46 53.12 21.85
C PRO A 14 3.09 53.51 23.32
N VAL A 15 3.16 52.60 24.32
CA VAL A 15 3.18 52.99 25.77
C VAL A 15 3.73 51.84 26.67
N PRO A 16 4.18 52.07 27.93
CA PRO A 16 5.56 51.80 28.36
C PRO A 16 5.70 50.94 29.65
N ASN A 17 6.97 50.75 30.04
CA ASN A 17 7.59 50.05 31.18
C ASN A 17 6.96 50.17 32.59
N GLY A 18 7.17 49.10 33.38
CA GLY A 18 7.26 49.12 34.86
C GLY A 18 7.34 47.72 35.51
N ALA A 19 8.50 47.35 36.07
CA ALA A 19 8.82 46.08 36.76
C ALA A 19 8.71 46.22 38.31
N PRO A 20 9.26 45.35 39.22
CA PRO A 20 9.56 43.89 39.24
C PRO A 20 9.19 43.17 40.60
N VAL A 21 9.76 41.96 40.84
CA VAL A 21 10.00 41.20 42.13
C VAL A 21 8.78 40.37 42.66
N GLU A 22 8.83 39.10 43.12
CA GLU A 22 9.80 38.35 43.95
C GLU A 22 9.88 36.82 43.71
N SER A 23 11.11 36.32 43.87
CA SER A 23 11.50 34.93 44.03
C SER A 23 11.94 34.70 45.48
N HIS A 24 11.47 33.63 46.13
CA HIS A 24 12.03 33.16 47.41
C HIS A 24 12.70 31.81 47.23
N GLY A 25 14.02 31.79 47.41
CA GLY A 25 14.77 30.63 47.84
C GLY A 25 15.23 30.84 49.29
N THR A 26 15.40 29.75 50.02
CA THR A 26 16.23 29.69 51.22
C THR A 26 17.06 28.42 51.19
N ALA A 27 18.37 28.60 51.34
CA ALA A 27 19.40 27.59 51.54
C ALA A 27 19.91 27.70 52.98
N TYR A 28 20.41 26.60 53.56
CA TYR A 28 21.52 26.63 54.52
C TYR A 28 22.27 25.28 54.55
N SER A 29 23.60 25.42 54.56
CA SER A 29 24.73 24.48 54.81
C SER A 29 24.61 23.68 56.12
N GLY A 30 25.34 22.61 56.44
CA GLY A 30 26.56 21.95 55.93
C GLY A 30 27.13 21.01 57.04
N ASN A 31 28.19 20.25 56.68
CA ASN A 31 29.08 19.40 57.52
C ASN A 31 28.69 17.96 57.94
N GLY A 32 29.37 16.98 57.31
CA GLY A 32 30.45 16.18 57.93
C GLY A 32 30.11 14.99 58.84
N GLY A 33 30.57 13.78 58.46
CA GLY A 33 30.80 12.65 59.39
C GLY A 33 30.65 11.25 58.76
N GLU A 34 31.77 10.55 58.56
CA GLU A 34 31.84 9.09 58.33
C GLU A 34 31.38 8.31 59.57
N VAL A 35 30.60 7.22 59.41
CA VAL A 35 30.82 5.93 60.10
C VAL A 35 30.00 4.79 59.47
N ASP A 36 30.67 3.64 59.35
CA ASP A 36 30.16 2.30 59.06
C ASP A 36 29.06 1.81 60.03
N ALA A 37 28.17 0.92 59.54
CA ALA A 37 27.91 -0.43 60.09
C ALA A 37 26.49 -0.98 59.81
N ASN A 38 26.45 -2.23 59.37
CA ASN A 38 25.37 -3.21 59.41
C ASN A 38 24.49 -3.16 60.69
N ALA A 39 23.16 -3.25 60.54
CA ALA A 39 22.31 -4.05 61.43
C ALA A 39 20.86 -4.19 60.90
N GLU A 40 20.23 -5.28 61.29
CA GLU A 40 19.07 -5.93 60.70
C GLU A 40 17.68 -5.33 61.05
N LYS A 41 16.72 -5.63 60.16
CA LYS A 41 15.31 -6.02 60.42
C LYS A 41 14.54 -5.31 61.56
N LYS A 42 13.53 -4.53 61.17
CA LYS A 42 12.09 -4.82 61.40
C LYS A 42 11.22 -3.75 60.73
N ARG A 43 10.56 -4.10 59.63
CA ARG A 43 9.53 -3.27 58.97
C ARG A 43 8.26 -3.26 59.82
N ALA A 44 7.89 -2.08 60.31
CA ALA A 44 6.55 -1.79 60.80
C ALA A 44 5.57 -1.73 59.61
N ARG A 45 4.39 -2.33 59.80
CA ARG A 45 3.24 -2.27 58.89
C ARG A 45 2.74 -0.83 58.76
N SER A 46 2.62 -0.34 57.54
CA SER A 46 1.75 0.79 57.20
C SER A 46 0.93 0.49 55.93
N SER A 47 -0.38 0.64 56.08
CA SER A 47 -1.43 0.85 55.08
C SER A 47 -1.35 0.09 53.75
N THR A 48 -2.18 -0.95 53.66
CA THR A 48 -2.69 -1.57 52.44
C THR A 48 -3.17 -0.50 51.45
N PRO A 49 -2.79 -0.55 50.16
CA PRO A 49 -3.52 0.18 49.12
C PRO A 49 -4.88 -0.48 48.96
N VAL A 50 -5.93 0.32 48.91
CA VAL A 50 -7.26 -0.13 48.46
C VAL A 50 -7.09 -0.57 47.01
N HIS A 51 -7.07 -1.89 46.80
CA HIS A 51 -7.16 -2.47 45.47
C HIS A 51 -8.58 -2.21 44.96
N ASP A 52 -8.68 -1.44 43.89
CA ASP A 52 -9.88 -1.41 43.05
C ASP A 52 -9.98 -2.79 42.36
N GLU A 53 -10.75 -3.70 42.96
CA GLU A 53 -10.90 -5.11 42.57
C GLU A 53 -11.79 -5.32 41.32
N THR A 54 -12.05 -4.30 40.52
CA THR A 54 -12.94 -4.39 39.34
C THR A 54 -12.23 -4.34 37.97
N SER A 55 -10.90 -4.23 37.91
CA SER A 55 -10.19 -4.27 36.62
C SER A 55 -9.98 -5.71 36.12
N VAL A 56 -10.81 -6.13 35.15
CA VAL A 56 -10.62 -7.37 34.40
C VAL A 56 -9.23 -7.33 33.75
N LYS A 57 -8.34 -8.25 34.14
CA LYS A 57 -6.97 -8.30 33.60
C LYS A 57 -7.00 -8.63 32.11
N ARG A 58 -6.36 -7.79 31.30
CA ARG A 58 -6.16 -8.00 29.86
C ARG A 58 -5.59 -9.40 29.56
N VAL A 59 -6.33 -10.19 28.78
CA VAL A 59 -5.86 -11.47 28.26
C VAL A 59 -5.14 -11.23 26.93
N LYS A 60 -3.83 -11.48 26.90
CA LYS A 60 -3.00 -11.26 25.71
C LYS A 60 -3.53 -12.09 24.53
N GLY A 61 -3.78 -11.42 23.39
CA GLY A 61 -4.21 -12.07 22.15
C GLY A 61 -5.71 -12.31 22.04
N VAL A 62 -6.52 -11.93 23.03
CA VAL A 62 -7.99 -12.00 22.98
C VAL A 62 -8.54 -10.59 23.03
N ALA A 63 -9.45 -10.25 22.11
CA ALA A 63 -10.06 -8.92 22.10
C ALA A 63 -10.95 -8.76 23.35
N PRO A 64 -10.86 -7.63 24.07
CA PRO A 64 -11.60 -7.43 25.30
C PRO A 64 -13.04 -7.02 25.00
N ILE A 65 -13.90 -7.99 24.68
CA ILE A 65 -15.31 -7.75 24.40
C ILE A 65 -16.11 -7.85 25.69
N LYS A 66 -17.01 -6.90 25.96
CA LYS A 66 -17.84 -6.89 27.16
C LYS A 66 -18.69 -8.16 27.26
N ALA A 67 -18.85 -8.67 28.48
CA ALA A 67 -19.45 -9.97 28.75
C ALA A 67 -20.85 -10.17 28.13
N GLU A 68 -21.68 -9.13 28.06
CA GLU A 68 -23.03 -9.20 27.51
C GLU A 68 -23.09 -9.48 25.99
N PHE A 69 -21.98 -9.30 25.26
CA PHE A 69 -21.88 -9.62 23.83
C PHE A 69 -21.25 -10.98 23.57
N LEU A 70 -20.64 -11.62 24.58
CA LEU A 70 -19.98 -12.91 24.41
C LEU A 70 -20.99 -14.04 24.30
N ILE A 71 -20.76 -14.97 23.37
CA ILE A 71 -21.56 -16.19 23.26
C ILE A 71 -20.87 -17.30 24.06
N HIS A 72 -21.47 -17.70 25.19
CA HIS A 72 -20.97 -18.80 26.00
C HIS A 72 -21.38 -20.16 25.43
N ARG A 73 -20.45 -21.13 25.44
CA ARG A 73 -20.58 -22.48 24.86
C ARG A 73 -21.68 -23.38 25.47
N GLY A 74 -22.52 -22.86 26.37
CA GLY A 74 -23.62 -23.58 27.01
C GLY A 74 -24.92 -23.62 26.20
N ASP A 75 -25.12 -22.69 25.26
CA ASP A 75 -26.46 -22.43 24.69
C ASP A 75 -26.72 -23.05 23.30
N ASN A 76 -25.78 -23.78 22.69
CA ASN A 76 -26.07 -24.58 21.50
C ASN A 76 -25.10 -25.77 21.35
N ARG A 77 -25.66 -26.99 21.33
CA ARG A 77 -24.95 -28.25 21.07
C ARG A 77 -24.53 -28.33 19.59
N ILE A 78 -23.41 -27.73 19.21
CA ILE A 78 -22.58 -28.19 18.08
C ILE A 78 -21.12 -28.07 18.50
N ALA A 79 -20.50 -29.21 18.75
CA ALA A 79 -19.11 -29.30 19.18
C ALA A 79 -18.18 -29.29 17.96
N THR A 80 -17.56 -28.15 17.66
CA THR A 80 -16.33 -28.09 16.88
C THR A 80 -15.13 -27.88 17.83
N LYS A 81 -14.24 -28.87 17.88
CA LYS A 81 -12.92 -28.75 18.52
C LYS A 81 -12.08 -27.78 17.70
N GLU A 82 -12.04 -26.50 18.08
CA GLU A 82 -11.14 -25.55 17.41
C GLU A 82 -9.75 -25.53 18.04
N LYS A 83 -8.74 -25.83 17.22
CA LYS A 83 -7.40 -25.27 17.37
C LYS A 83 -7.50 -23.79 17.00
N VAL A 84 -6.90 -22.90 17.79
CA VAL A 84 -6.60 -21.53 17.35
C VAL A 84 -5.78 -21.62 16.06
N VAL A 85 -6.42 -21.39 14.91
CA VAL A 85 -5.73 -21.33 13.62
C VAL A 85 -5.10 -19.95 13.53
N ASP A 86 -3.80 -19.94 13.29
CA ASP A 86 -3.08 -18.71 12.97
C ASP A 86 -3.45 -18.30 11.53
N ASP A 87 -4.38 -17.37 11.35
CA ASP A 87 -4.74 -16.85 10.01
C ASP A 87 -3.59 -16.11 9.34
N ASP A 88 -2.64 -15.58 10.14
CA ASP A 88 -1.39 -15.05 9.62
C ASP A 88 -0.49 -16.20 9.12
N ALA A 89 -0.81 -17.48 9.38
CA ALA A 89 -0.08 -18.62 8.85
C ALA A 89 -0.18 -18.74 7.33
N ALA A 90 -1.20 -18.22 6.65
CA ALA A 90 -1.20 -18.19 5.19
C ALA A 90 -0.20 -17.16 4.62
N GLU A 91 0.08 -16.08 5.37
CA GLU A 91 1.19 -15.15 5.10
C GLU A 91 2.52 -15.65 5.69
N ALA A 92 2.48 -16.58 6.65
CA ALA A 92 3.64 -17.17 7.31
C ALA A 92 4.07 -18.53 6.76
N ALA A 93 3.26 -19.16 5.92
CA ALA A 93 3.44 -20.54 5.49
C ALA A 93 4.66 -20.68 4.58
N ASP A 94 5.76 -21.08 5.21
CA ASP A 94 6.69 -22.04 4.65
C ASP A 94 6.98 -23.09 5.73
N ASP A 95 6.54 -24.32 5.49
CA ASP A 95 6.73 -25.48 6.40
C ASP A 95 8.22 -25.78 6.68
N ARG A 96 9.15 -25.19 5.92
CA ARG A 96 10.59 -25.40 6.06
C ARG A 96 11.18 -24.83 7.36
N TYR A 97 10.59 -23.79 7.94
CA TYR A 97 11.09 -23.20 9.19
C TYR A 97 10.53 -23.84 10.47
N ARG A 98 9.58 -24.78 10.37
CA ARG A 98 9.08 -25.55 11.53
C ARG A 98 9.90 -26.79 11.88
N LYS A 99 10.98 -27.08 11.12
CA LYS A 99 11.70 -28.36 11.21
C LYS A 99 13.08 -28.34 11.88
N ASP A 100 13.42 -27.29 12.62
CA ASP A 100 14.69 -27.23 13.38
C ASP A 100 14.48 -27.24 14.90
N ALA A 101 13.55 -28.07 15.37
CA ALA A 101 13.52 -28.50 16.77
C ALA A 101 13.54 -30.03 16.80
N ARG A 102 14.69 -30.55 17.22
CA ARG A 102 15.05 -31.93 17.59
C ARG A 102 13.85 -32.87 17.78
N ASP A 103 13.81 -33.95 16.99
CA ASP A 103 13.59 -35.30 17.51
C ASP A 103 13.78 -36.39 16.44
N GLY A 104 14.58 -37.40 16.81
CA GLY A 104 14.32 -38.83 16.59
C GLY A 104 14.26 -39.37 15.16
N GLY A 105 15.27 -40.19 14.80
CA GLY A 105 15.25 -41.02 13.61
C GLY A 105 14.09 -42.02 13.55
N GLY A 106 13.60 -42.28 12.34
CA GLY A 106 12.59 -43.28 12.07
C GLY A 106 12.44 -43.51 10.57
N ASN A 107 13.03 -44.59 10.08
CA ASN A 107 13.01 -45.03 8.69
C ASN A 107 11.61 -45.57 8.36
N GLY A 108 10.90 -44.98 7.39
CA GLY A 108 9.56 -45.44 6.98
C GLY A 108 9.25 -45.06 5.54
N LYS A 109 9.46 -45.99 4.61
CA LYS A 109 8.98 -45.91 3.22
C LYS A 109 7.46 -46.13 3.19
N GLY A 110 6.70 -45.10 2.79
CA GLY A 110 5.25 -45.21 2.57
C GLY A 110 4.73 -44.10 1.64
N LYS A 111 4.08 -44.53 0.55
CA LYS A 111 3.45 -43.82 -0.57
C LYS A 111 3.32 -42.28 -0.49
N LYS A 112 4.00 -41.58 -1.41
CA LYS A 112 3.77 -40.17 -1.73
C LYS A 112 2.46 -40.01 -2.51
N ASP A 113 1.37 -39.72 -1.81
CA ASP A 113 0.32 -38.89 -2.44
C ASP A 113 0.95 -37.54 -2.76
N LYS A 114 0.84 -37.11 -4.02
CA LYS A 114 1.18 -35.75 -4.46
C LYS A 114 0.18 -34.77 -3.85
N LYS A 115 0.26 -34.53 -2.53
CA LYS A 115 -0.33 -33.33 -1.93
C LYS A 115 0.36 -32.13 -2.58
N GLN A 116 -0.43 -31.36 -3.32
CA GLN A 116 -0.02 -30.12 -3.98
C GLN A 116 0.64 -29.21 -2.93
N ARG A 117 1.94 -28.95 -3.10
CA ARG A 117 2.72 -28.14 -2.16
C ARG A 117 2.68 -26.68 -2.60
N GLY A 118 2.15 -25.82 -1.73
CA GLY A 118 2.05 -24.36 -1.91
C GLY A 118 0.60 -23.88 -1.81
N GLN A 119 0.21 -23.30 -0.67
CA GLN A 119 -1.16 -22.80 -0.40
C GLN A 119 -1.58 -21.64 -1.32
N ASN A 120 -0.65 -20.98 -2.00
CA ASN A 120 -0.91 -19.70 -2.69
C ASN A 120 -0.92 -19.79 -4.23
N THR A 121 -0.69 -20.97 -4.82
CA THR A 121 -0.49 -21.12 -6.29
C THR A 121 -1.67 -21.73 -7.05
N SER A 122 -2.79 -22.03 -6.39
CA SER A 122 -3.88 -22.80 -7.03
C SER A 122 -5.31 -22.38 -6.65
N ARG A 123 -5.58 -21.14 -6.21
CA ARG A 123 -6.96 -20.69 -5.96
C ARG A 123 -7.67 -20.42 -7.29
N ASN A 124 -8.79 -21.09 -7.53
CA ASN A 124 -9.61 -20.92 -8.72
C ASN A 124 -10.90 -20.18 -8.34
N PHE A 125 -11.13 -19.01 -8.92
CA PHE A 125 -12.31 -18.18 -8.65
C PHE A 125 -13.49 -18.48 -9.60
N GLY A 126 -13.33 -19.46 -10.49
CA GLY A 126 -14.32 -19.82 -11.48
C GLY A 126 -14.48 -18.78 -12.58
N SER A 127 -15.72 -18.58 -13.06
CA SER A 127 -16.00 -17.63 -14.14
C SER A 127 -17.29 -16.85 -13.93
N SER A 128 -17.31 -15.62 -14.42
CA SER A 128 -18.46 -14.72 -14.44
C SER A 128 -18.62 -14.17 -15.86
N ARG A 129 -19.01 -15.04 -16.80
CA ARG A 129 -19.20 -14.69 -18.20
C ARG A 129 -20.66 -14.88 -18.60
N ASP A 130 -21.10 -14.07 -19.52
CA ASP A 130 -22.36 -14.28 -20.23
C ASP A 130 -22.41 -15.67 -20.86
N LYS A 131 -23.61 -16.25 -20.92
CA LYS A 131 -23.88 -17.52 -21.59
C LYS A 131 -23.55 -17.41 -23.08
N THR A 132 -23.97 -16.31 -23.70
CA THR A 132 -23.67 -15.99 -25.10
C THR A 132 -23.12 -14.57 -25.17
N PRO A 133 -21.83 -14.38 -25.50
CA PRO A 133 -21.24 -13.04 -25.52
C PRO A 133 -21.73 -12.20 -26.71
N LEU A 134 -22.05 -10.93 -26.45
CA LEU A 134 -22.47 -9.97 -27.47
C LEU A 134 -21.29 -9.43 -28.31
N CYS A 135 -21.50 -9.30 -29.62
CA CYS A 135 -20.52 -8.74 -30.54
C CYS A 135 -20.19 -7.28 -30.21
N SER A 136 -18.92 -6.88 -30.33
CA SER A 136 -18.49 -5.50 -30.10
C SER A 136 -19.11 -4.49 -31.06
N SER A 137 -19.50 -4.91 -32.27
CA SER A 137 -20.22 -4.05 -33.23
C SER A 137 -21.67 -3.74 -32.81
N ARG A 138 -22.18 -4.44 -31.79
CA ARG A 138 -23.52 -4.25 -31.23
C ARG A 138 -23.48 -3.63 -29.83
N ALA A 139 -22.44 -3.89 -29.05
CA ALA A 139 -22.40 -3.59 -27.61
C ALA A 139 -22.67 -2.13 -27.23
N LEU A 140 -22.26 -1.17 -28.07
CA LEU A 140 -22.33 0.27 -27.81
C LEU A 140 -23.19 1.04 -28.84
N PHE A 141 -24.00 0.35 -29.63
CA PHE A 141 -24.80 0.97 -30.69
C PHE A 141 -26.28 0.71 -30.47
N ASN A 142 -27.13 1.63 -30.93
CA ASN A 142 -28.57 1.40 -30.97
C ASN A 142 -28.89 0.23 -31.91
N GLU A 143 -30.06 -0.39 -31.70
CA GLU A 143 -30.47 -1.61 -32.37
C GLU A 143 -30.37 -1.51 -33.90
N PHE A 144 -30.78 -0.38 -34.48
CA PHE A 144 -30.79 -0.16 -35.94
C PHE A 144 -29.57 0.61 -36.46
N SER A 145 -28.71 1.13 -35.59
CA SER A 145 -27.52 1.92 -35.96
C SER A 145 -26.20 1.16 -35.72
N ALA A 146 -26.24 -0.17 -35.74
CA ALA A 146 -25.08 -1.00 -35.46
C ALA A 146 -23.99 -0.90 -36.53
N LYS A 147 -22.73 -1.03 -36.11
CA LYS A 147 -21.60 -1.12 -37.04
C LYS A 147 -21.57 -2.47 -37.76
N GLU A 148 -20.99 -2.47 -38.96
CA GLU A 148 -20.68 -3.71 -39.66
C GLU A 148 -19.66 -4.54 -38.86
N CYS A 149 -19.91 -5.84 -38.75
CA CYS A 149 -19.01 -6.75 -38.06
C CYS A 149 -17.89 -7.18 -39.01
N PRO A 150 -16.60 -7.00 -38.67
CA PRO A 150 -15.48 -7.38 -39.55
C PRO A 150 -15.39 -8.89 -39.79
N PHE A 151 -16.05 -9.70 -38.96
CA PHE A 151 -16.11 -11.15 -39.09
C PHE A 151 -17.36 -11.66 -39.82
N GLY A 152 -18.32 -10.78 -40.11
CA GLY A 152 -19.59 -11.11 -40.77
C GLY A 152 -20.28 -12.34 -40.16
N GLN A 153 -20.71 -13.27 -41.02
CA GLN A 153 -21.39 -14.51 -40.61
C GLN A 153 -20.47 -15.52 -39.88
N LYS A 154 -19.13 -15.36 -39.95
CA LYS A 154 -18.19 -16.23 -39.23
C LYS A 154 -17.98 -15.80 -37.77
N CYS A 155 -18.63 -14.72 -37.35
CA CYS A 155 -18.51 -14.19 -36.01
C CYS A 155 -19.18 -15.13 -35.00
N LYS A 156 -18.43 -15.57 -33.99
CA LYS A 156 -18.92 -16.45 -32.91
C LYS A 156 -19.77 -15.75 -31.83
N PHE A 157 -19.96 -14.44 -31.96
CA PHE A 157 -20.67 -13.60 -30.99
C PHE A 157 -22.10 -13.33 -31.46
N GLU A 158 -23.00 -13.11 -30.52
CA GLU A 158 -24.40 -12.79 -30.84
C GLU A 158 -24.50 -11.40 -31.49
N HIS A 159 -25.35 -11.28 -32.51
CA HIS A 159 -25.65 -10.02 -33.21
C HIS A 159 -27.10 -9.56 -33.00
N ASP A 160 -28.00 -10.47 -32.63
CA ASP A 160 -29.36 -10.15 -32.23
C ASP A 160 -29.35 -9.63 -30.78
N LEU A 161 -29.55 -8.32 -30.64
CA LEU A 161 -29.54 -7.64 -29.36
C LEU A 161 -30.66 -8.14 -28.44
N ARG A 162 -31.87 -8.35 -28.96
CA ARG A 162 -33.03 -8.78 -28.16
C ARG A 162 -32.86 -10.21 -27.68
N ARG A 163 -32.30 -11.08 -28.50
CA ARG A 163 -31.93 -12.44 -28.10
C ARG A 163 -30.83 -12.44 -27.04
N TYR A 164 -29.81 -11.61 -27.20
CA TYR A 164 -28.75 -11.47 -26.19
C TYR A 164 -29.31 -11.02 -24.83
N LEU A 165 -30.16 -9.98 -24.80
CA LEU A 165 -30.76 -9.47 -23.57
C LEU A 165 -31.66 -10.51 -22.87
N ARG A 166 -32.33 -11.37 -23.63
CA ARG A 166 -33.26 -12.38 -23.11
C ARG A 166 -32.57 -13.68 -22.65
N GLU A 167 -31.60 -14.15 -23.43
CA GLU A 167 -31.04 -15.50 -23.28
C GLU A 167 -29.52 -15.52 -23.14
N GLY A 168 -28.83 -14.50 -23.67
CA GLY A 168 -27.37 -14.45 -23.74
C GLY A 168 -26.72 -14.00 -22.43
N ARG A 169 -27.39 -13.14 -21.67
CA ARG A 169 -26.93 -12.58 -20.40
C ARG A 169 -27.91 -12.86 -19.25
N ARG A 170 -27.49 -12.57 -18.03
CA ARG A 170 -28.37 -12.57 -16.84
C ARG A 170 -29.19 -11.29 -16.77
N GLU A 171 -30.33 -11.37 -16.08
CA GLU A 171 -31.26 -10.26 -15.84
C GLU A 171 -30.58 -9.01 -15.25
N ASP A 172 -31.16 -7.84 -15.46
CA ASP A 172 -30.63 -6.61 -14.85
C ASP A 172 -30.74 -6.65 -13.32
N LEU A 173 -29.77 -6.02 -12.67
CA LEU A 173 -29.72 -5.85 -11.23
C LEU A 173 -30.65 -4.71 -10.80
N THR A 174 -31.42 -4.98 -9.74
CA THR A 174 -32.28 -3.99 -9.07
C THR A 174 -31.61 -3.39 -7.84
N THR A 175 -30.40 -3.85 -7.48
CA THR A 175 -29.58 -3.28 -6.41
C THR A 175 -29.23 -1.82 -6.73
N MET A 176 -28.90 -1.02 -5.70
CA MET A 176 -28.60 0.42 -5.86
C MET A 176 -29.70 1.18 -6.64
N ASN A 177 -30.98 0.88 -6.35
CA ASN A 177 -32.14 1.46 -7.03
C ASN A 177 -32.18 1.23 -8.55
N GLY A 178 -31.53 0.15 -9.02
CA GLY A 178 -31.40 -0.18 -10.44
C GLY A 178 -30.52 0.79 -11.24
N GLN A 179 -29.82 1.72 -10.58
CA GLN A 179 -28.99 2.74 -11.24
C GLN A 179 -27.59 2.22 -11.53
N CYS A 180 -27.08 2.50 -12.73
CA CYS A 180 -25.73 2.11 -13.12
C CYS A 180 -24.67 3.07 -12.54
N PRO A 181 -23.73 2.60 -11.71
CA PRO A 181 -22.71 3.48 -11.10
C PRO A 181 -21.74 4.11 -12.11
N VAL A 182 -21.62 3.53 -13.31
CA VAL A 182 -20.80 4.10 -14.40
C VAL A 182 -21.56 5.24 -15.07
N PHE A 183 -22.84 5.02 -15.41
CA PHE A 183 -23.69 6.02 -16.05
C PHE A 183 -23.96 7.22 -15.14
N GLU A 184 -24.14 7.00 -13.84
CA GLU A 184 -24.32 8.08 -12.85
C GLU A 184 -23.15 9.08 -12.86
N VAL A 185 -21.92 8.61 -13.08
CA VAL A 185 -20.75 9.50 -13.11
C VAL A 185 -20.49 10.05 -14.51
N LYS A 186 -20.49 9.19 -15.54
CA LYS A 186 -20.07 9.59 -16.90
C LYS A 186 -21.18 10.16 -17.77
N GLY A 187 -22.44 9.91 -17.43
CA GLY A 187 -23.56 10.18 -18.33
C GLY A 187 -23.69 9.19 -19.49
N PHE A 188 -22.80 8.20 -19.62
CA PHE A 188 -22.88 7.09 -20.56
C PHE A 188 -22.21 5.86 -19.96
N CYS A 189 -22.51 4.66 -20.47
CA CYS A 189 -21.91 3.42 -19.98
C CYS A 189 -21.08 2.74 -21.08
N HIS A 190 -19.77 2.62 -20.87
CA HIS A 190 -18.84 1.96 -21.81
C HIS A 190 -19.04 0.43 -21.89
N MET A 191 -19.92 -0.16 -21.07
CA MET A 191 -20.39 -1.54 -21.23
C MET A 191 -21.64 -1.64 -22.13
N GLY A 192 -22.35 -0.53 -22.35
CA GLY A 192 -23.59 -0.44 -23.15
C GLY A 192 -24.58 -1.55 -22.81
N TRP A 193 -24.97 -2.33 -23.81
CA TRP A 193 -25.93 -3.44 -23.66
C TRP A 193 -25.45 -4.60 -22.79
N LYS A 194 -24.15 -4.69 -22.49
CA LYS A 194 -23.60 -5.70 -21.57
C LYS A 194 -23.76 -5.32 -20.10
N CYS A 195 -24.04 -4.04 -19.81
CA CYS A 195 -24.18 -3.51 -18.45
C CYS A 195 -25.33 -4.17 -17.71
N ARG A 196 -25.11 -4.74 -16.53
CA ARG A 196 -26.15 -5.37 -15.68
C ARG A 196 -27.12 -4.36 -15.06
N PHE A 197 -27.04 -3.09 -15.45
CA PHE A 197 -27.96 -2.01 -15.07
C PHE A 197 -28.48 -1.28 -16.30
N VAL A 198 -28.50 -1.93 -17.48
CA VAL A 198 -28.79 -1.26 -18.75
C VAL A 198 -30.19 -0.63 -18.78
N GLY A 199 -31.16 -1.19 -18.03
CA GLY A 199 -32.48 -0.59 -17.86
C GLY A 199 -32.47 0.85 -17.34
N SER A 200 -31.45 1.28 -16.58
CA SER A 200 -31.31 2.68 -16.13
C SER A 200 -30.90 3.66 -17.23
N HIS A 201 -30.26 3.17 -18.28
CA HIS A 201 -29.70 3.98 -19.35
C HIS A 201 -30.01 3.41 -20.74
N SER A 202 -31.20 2.85 -20.90
CA SER A 202 -31.75 2.44 -22.19
C SER A 202 -33.25 2.72 -22.25
N GLU A 203 -33.81 2.75 -23.44
CA GLU A 203 -35.25 2.81 -23.68
C GLU A 203 -35.62 2.13 -24.99
N GLU A 204 -36.90 1.77 -25.10
CA GLU A 204 -37.52 1.37 -26.36
C GLU A 204 -38.29 2.58 -26.93
N ARG A 205 -37.81 3.13 -28.03
CA ARG A 205 -38.50 4.23 -28.74
C ARG A 205 -39.22 3.71 -29.98
N THR A 206 -40.29 4.40 -30.38
CA THR A 206 -40.96 4.15 -31.65
C THR A 206 -40.39 5.11 -32.70
N THR A 207 -39.80 4.56 -33.76
CA THR A 207 -39.28 5.32 -34.90
C THR A 207 -40.41 5.88 -35.76
N GLU A 208 -40.11 6.85 -36.63
CA GLU A 208 -41.08 7.48 -37.53
C GLU A 208 -41.80 6.45 -38.43
N ASP A 209 -41.13 5.36 -38.79
CA ASP A 209 -41.66 4.24 -39.56
C ASP A 209 -42.52 3.26 -38.72
N GLY A 210 -42.81 3.58 -37.45
CA GLY A 210 -43.57 2.73 -36.53
C GLY A 210 -42.80 1.52 -35.95
N ARG A 211 -41.50 1.38 -36.26
CA ARG A 211 -40.66 0.29 -35.74
C ARG A 211 -40.18 0.62 -34.32
N LYS A 212 -40.18 -0.38 -33.43
CA LYS A 212 -39.65 -0.29 -32.07
C LYS A 212 -38.15 -0.51 -32.06
N GLU A 213 -37.39 0.44 -31.55
CA GLU A 213 -35.93 0.42 -31.51
C GLU A 213 -35.45 0.50 -30.06
N LEU A 214 -34.53 -0.39 -29.69
CA LEU A 214 -33.76 -0.26 -28.45
C LEU A 214 -32.61 0.75 -28.61
N VAL A 215 -32.58 1.73 -27.71
CA VAL A 215 -31.64 2.85 -27.73
C VAL A 215 -30.93 2.97 -26.39
N LEU A 216 -29.62 3.24 -26.43
CA LEU A 216 -28.83 3.59 -25.25
C LEU A 216 -28.97 5.09 -24.98
N LYS A 217 -29.24 5.44 -23.73
CA LYS A 217 -29.27 6.83 -23.27
C LYS A 217 -27.86 7.34 -23.08
N GLU A 218 -27.67 8.61 -23.41
CA GLU A 218 -26.46 9.36 -23.08
C GLU A 218 -26.85 10.75 -22.59
N ASP A 219 -26.18 11.20 -21.54
CA ASP A 219 -26.24 12.56 -21.05
C ASP A 219 -25.09 13.34 -21.71
N ALA A 220 -25.46 14.23 -22.64
CA ALA A 220 -24.50 14.96 -23.45
C ALA A 220 -23.60 15.89 -22.63
N GLU A 221 -24.13 16.49 -21.55
CA GLU A 221 -23.38 17.42 -20.70
C GLU A 221 -22.31 16.68 -19.92
N ARG A 222 -22.67 15.57 -19.26
CA ARG A 222 -21.69 14.75 -18.52
C ARG A 222 -20.73 14.05 -19.46
N LYS A 223 -21.18 13.56 -20.62
CA LYS A 223 -20.30 12.94 -21.63
C LYS A 223 -19.26 13.92 -22.15
N ALA A 224 -19.62 15.20 -22.35
CA ALA A 224 -18.69 16.24 -22.79
C ALA A 224 -17.61 16.58 -21.75
N GLN A 225 -17.83 16.30 -20.47
CA GLN A 225 -16.85 16.52 -19.40
C GLN A 225 -15.81 15.39 -19.29
N VAL A 226 -16.04 14.26 -19.96
CA VAL A 226 -15.12 13.11 -19.95
C VAL A 226 -14.14 13.24 -21.12
N ALA A 227 -12.84 13.33 -20.80
CA ALA A 227 -11.79 13.53 -21.80
C ALA A 227 -11.67 12.39 -22.82
N ASP A 228 -11.93 11.14 -22.41
CA ASP A 228 -11.95 9.97 -23.29
C ASP A 228 -13.16 9.06 -23.00
N VAL A 229 -13.95 8.83 -24.05
CA VAL A 229 -15.19 8.05 -24.02
C VAL A 229 -14.91 6.55 -23.81
N GLU A 230 -13.72 6.06 -24.17
CA GLU A 230 -13.35 4.65 -24.04
C GLU A 230 -12.69 4.29 -22.69
N GLU A 231 -12.31 5.28 -21.87
CA GLU A 231 -11.56 5.03 -20.64
C GLU A 231 -12.45 4.65 -19.45
N GLU A 232 -11.83 4.13 -18.39
CA GLU A 232 -12.47 3.84 -17.10
C GLU A 232 -12.82 5.17 -16.37
N VAL A 233 -13.63 5.15 -15.31
CA VAL A 233 -14.06 6.40 -14.63
C VAL A 233 -12.90 7.01 -13.83
N GLY A 234 -12.45 8.21 -14.22
CA GLY A 234 -11.43 8.97 -13.48
C GLY A 234 -10.08 8.27 -13.38
N VAL A 235 -9.78 7.34 -14.28
CA VAL A 235 -8.55 6.54 -14.23
C VAL A 235 -7.41 7.20 -14.99
N VAL A 236 -6.24 7.26 -14.36
CA VAL A 236 -5.00 7.76 -14.94
C VAL A 236 -3.93 6.68 -15.04
N ASN A 237 -2.80 7.00 -15.68
CA ASN A 237 -1.70 6.07 -15.98
C ASN A 237 -2.14 4.90 -16.88
N ILE A 238 -3.11 5.14 -17.77
CA ILE A 238 -3.55 4.15 -18.76
C ILE A 238 -2.50 4.05 -19.87
N VAL A 239 -1.86 2.89 -19.95
CA VAL A 239 -0.88 2.59 -21.00
C VAL A 239 -1.56 1.95 -22.20
N SER A 240 -1.29 2.50 -23.39
CA SER A 240 -1.86 2.05 -24.66
C SER A 240 -1.52 0.59 -24.98
N LYS A 241 -2.35 -0.04 -25.82
CA LYS A 241 -2.11 -1.42 -26.28
C LYS A 241 -0.81 -1.51 -27.09
N ASP A 242 -0.51 -0.51 -27.90
CA ASP A 242 0.68 -0.49 -28.75
C ASP A 242 1.97 -0.44 -27.94
N VAL A 243 2.00 0.32 -26.84
CA VAL A 243 3.14 0.32 -25.91
C VAL A 243 3.31 -1.07 -25.29
N LYS A 244 2.24 -1.68 -24.78
CA LYS A 244 2.29 -3.05 -24.21
C LYS A 244 2.75 -4.09 -25.23
N PHE A 245 2.25 -4.03 -26.47
CA PHE A 245 2.70 -4.90 -27.55
C PHE A 245 4.15 -4.62 -27.95
N GLY A 246 4.56 -3.35 -27.96
CA GLY A 246 5.94 -2.94 -28.19
C GLY A 246 6.88 -3.52 -27.15
N LEU A 247 6.54 -3.41 -25.86
CA LEU A 247 7.30 -3.99 -24.74
C LEU A 247 7.42 -5.51 -24.84
N SER A 248 6.30 -6.21 -25.05
CA SER A 248 6.32 -7.69 -25.21
C SER A 248 7.17 -8.16 -26.39
N ARG A 249 7.24 -7.38 -27.47
CA ARG A 249 8.07 -7.64 -28.64
C ARG A 249 9.47 -7.01 -28.55
N ARG A 250 9.83 -6.40 -27.42
CA ARG A 250 11.10 -5.69 -27.19
C ARG A 250 11.42 -4.62 -28.24
N LYS A 251 10.37 -3.95 -28.74
CA LYS A 251 10.48 -2.82 -29.70
C LYS A 251 10.61 -1.47 -29.01
N ILE A 252 10.18 -1.35 -27.76
CA ILE A 252 10.37 -0.15 -26.95
C ILE A 252 11.78 -0.21 -26.38
N SER A 253 12.61 0.78 -26.73
CA SER A 253 13.97 0.93 -26.22
C SER A 253 13.97 1.61 -24.86
N THR A 254 15.09 1.50 -24.15
CA THR A 254 15.32 2.11 -22.83
C THR A 254 16.62 2.90 -22.86
N PRO A 255 16.71 3.97 -23.66
CA PRO A 255 17.96 4.66 -23.95
C PRO A 255 18.68 5.17 -22.70
N ARG A 256 17.96 5.64 -21.68
CA ARG A 256 18.58 6.15 -20.43
C ARG A 256 19.18 5.02 -19.61
N SER A 257 18.49 3.88 -19.56
CA SER A 257 18.97 2.66 -18.93
C SER A 257 20.15 2.08 -19.68
N ASP A 258 20.10 2.05 -21.00
CA ASP A 258 21.17 1.54 -21.84
C ASP A 258 22.44 2.39 -21.66
N GLN A 259 22.32 3.73 -21.71
CA GLN A 259 23.41 4.66 -21.39
C GLN A 259 23.98 4.45 -19.98
N TYR A 260 23.11 4.30 -18.96
CA TYR A 260 23.57 4.08 -17.59
C TYR A 260 24.28 2.73 -17.40
N ILE A 261 23.78 1.67 -18.06
CA ILE A 261 24.37 0.34 -18.00
C ILE A 261 25.76 0.36 -18.67
N GLU A 262 25.88 0.95 -19.86
CA GLU A 262 27.15 1.12 -20.56
C GLU A 262 28.15 1.92 -19.71
N TRP A 263 27.69 3.00 -19.09
CA TRP A 263 28.49 3.82 -18.18
C TRP A 263 29.01 3.03 -16.97
N ILE A 264 28.16 2.22 -16.32
CA ILE A 264 28.58 1.34 -15.22
C ILE A 264 29.63 0.32 -15.67
N GLU A 265 29.43 -0.30 -16.83
CA GLU A 265 30.31 -1.34 -17.34
C GLU A 265 31.69 -0.77 -17.67
N LYS A 266 31.74 0.40 -18.30
CA LYS A 266 32.99 1.12 -18.58
C LYS A 266 33.73 1.50 -17.30
N ASN A 267 33.03 2.04 -16.31
CA ASN A 267 33.65 2.44 -15.04
C ASN A 267 34.16 1.25 -14.21
N LYS A 268 33.49 0.09 -14.26
CA LYS A 268 33.99 -1.13 -13.62
C LYS A 268 35.29 -1.63 -14.24
N GLY A 269 35.41 -1.53 -15.57
CA GLY A 269 36.65 -1.86 -16.28
C GLY A 269 37.80 -0.96 -15.82
N LEU A 270 37.56 0.36 -15.82
CA LEU A 270 38.51 1.36 -15.38
C LEU A 270 38.92 1.20 -13.91
N GLU A 271 37.96 1.02 -13.00
CA GLU A 271 38.26 0.82 -11.57
C GLU A 271 39.15 -0.41 -11.33
N ARG A 272 38.92 -1.48 -12.09
CA ARG A 272 39.73 -2.70 -12.00
C ARG A 272 41.12 -2.49 -12.56
N GLU A 273 41.25 -1.85 -13.72
CA GLU A 273 42.54 -1.52 -14.32
C GLU A 273 43.36 -0.59 -13.43
N VAL A 274 42.74 0.44 -12.86
CA VAL A 274 43.41 1.37 -11.95
C VAL A 274 43.81 0.65 -10.67
N PHE A 275 42.94 -0.17 -10.07
CA PHE A 275 43.27 -0.97 -8.89
C PHE A 275 44.45 -1.94 -9.12
N ASP A 276 44.45 -2.63 -10.27
CA ASP A 276 45.54 -3.54 -10.66
C ASP A 276 46.84 -2.74 -10.89
N SER A 277 46.76 -1.53 -11.46
CA SER A 277 47.92 -0.66 -11.74
C SER A 277 48.52 0.00 -10.49
N THR A 278 47.70 0.31 -9.48
CA THR A 278 48.14 0.93 -8.23
C THR A 278 48.54 -0.09 -7.16
N MET A 279 48.50 -1.39 -7.50
CA MET A 279 48.78 -2.50 -6.58
C MET A 279 47.99 -2.43 -5.26
N GLY A 280 46.78 -1.85 -5.29
CA GLY A 280 45.96 -1.67 -4.11
C GLY A 280 46.35 -0.48 -3.20
N ASP A 281 47.26 0.40 -3.62
CA ASP A 281 47.48 1.68 -2.95
C ASP A 281 46.25 2.58 -3.12
N SER A 282 45.49 2.71 -2.04
CA SER A 282 44.25 3.49 -2.01
C SER A 282 44.46 4.98 -2.25
N LYS A 283 45.64 5.52 -1.95
CA LYS A 283 45.93 6.94 -2.16
C LYS A 283 46.21 7.22 -3.64
N ALA A 284 47.06 6.40 -4.26
CA ALA A 284 47.33 6.47 -5.69
C ALA A 284 46.08 6.19 -6.54
N LEU A 285 45.23 5.25 -6.12
CA LEU A 285 43.92 4.98 -6.76
C LEU A 285 43.03 6.23 -6.78
N LYS A 286 42.98 6.95 -5.65
CA LYS A 286 42.16 8.15 -5.51
C LYS A 286 42.68 9.30 -6.37
N GLU A 287 43.99 9.53 -6.39
CA GLU A 287 44.63 10.58 -7.19
C GLU A 287 44.43 10.33 -8.71
N GLU A 288 44.55 9.09 -9.18
CA GLU A 288 44.33 8.73 -10.59
C GLU A 288 42.84 8.86 -11.00
N LEU A 289 41.90 8.45 -10.12
CA LEU A 289 40.47 8.64 -10.36
C LEU A 289 40.06 10.12 -10.37
N GLU A 290 40.67 10.95 -9.51
CA GLU A 290 40.47 12.40 -9.49
C GLU A 290 41.06 13.07 -10.74
N ALA A 291 42.22 12.62 -11.22
CA ALA A 291 42.82 13.10 -12.47
C ALA A 291 41.95 12.78 -13.70
N ARG A 292 41.31 11.60 -13.73
CA ARG A 292 40.38 11.19 -14.79
C ARG A 292 38.96 11.71 -14.62
N ARG A 293 38.67 12.49 -13.57
CA ARG A 293 37.34 13.07 -13.31
C ARG A 293 36.88 14.00 -14.44
N ALA A 294 37.80 14.57 -15.23
CA ALA A 294 37.50 15.38 -16.41
C ALA A 294 36.96 14.56 -17.61
N GLU A 295 37.21 13.24 -17.65
CA GLU A 295 36.66 12.32 -18.67
C GLU A 295 35.28 11.74 -18.29
N TYR A 296 34.78 12.12 -17.11
CA TYR A 296 33.51 11.65 -16.57
C TYR A 296 32.33 12.19 -17.37
N VAL A 297 31.65 11.31 -18.10
CA VAL A 297 30.38 11.66 -18.75
C VAL A 297 29.30 11.73 -17.67
N GLU A 298 28.77 12.94 -17.46
CA GLU A 298 27.71 13.18 -16.48
C GLU A 298 26.41 12.45 -16.87
N ALA A 299 25.71 11.93 -15.87
CA ALA A 299 24.43 11.28 -16.10
C ALA A 299 23.31 12.30 -16.37
N PRO A 300 22.30 11.95 -17.19
CA PRO A 300 21.31 12.90 -17.68
C PRO A 300 20.32 13.43 -16.64
N PHE A 301 20.13 12.76 -15.50
CA PHE A 301 19.27 13.24 -14.41
C PHE A 301 19.88 12.88 -13.06
N ARG A 302 20.02 13.87 -12.19
CA ARG A 302 20.61 13.71 -10.86
C ARG A 302 19.55 13.68 -9.76
N PRO A 303 19.80 13.00 -8.62
CA PRO A 303 18.90 12.97 -7.47
C PRO A 303 18.42 14.36 -6.98
N SER A 304 19.29 15.37 -7.07
CA SER A 304 19.00 16.74 -6.63
C SER A 304 18.01 17.49 -7.53
N GLU A 305 17.88 17.09 -8.79
CA GLU A 305 17.02 17.72 -9.80
C GLU A 305 15.60 17.16 -9.79
N LYS A 306 15.33 16.16 -8.94
CA LYS A 306 14.04 15.46 -8.88
C LYS A 306 12.97 16.30 -8.23
N ARG A 307 11.69 16.01 -8.52
CA ARG A 307 10.58 16.60 -7.78
C ARG A 307 10.71 16.26 -6.28
N ARG A 308 10.35 17.18 -5.41
CA ARG A 308 10.34 16.92 -3.96
C ARG A 308 9.06 16.18 -3.57
N ILE A 309 9.13 15.40 -2.50
CA ILE A 309 7.97 14.75 -1.86
C ILE A 309 7.87 15.18 -0.42
N TYR A 310 6.66 15.18 0.14
CA TYR A 310 6.43 15.52 1.53
C TYR A 310 5.96 14.33 2.37
N TYR A 311 6.47 14.23 3.59
CA TYR A 311 5.89 13.42 4.64
C TYR A 311 5.82 14.24 5.93
N GLY A 312 4.67 14.20 6.58
CA GLY A 312 4.40 14.85 7.86
C GLY A 312 3.42 14.06 8.72
N PRO A 313 3.18 14.53 9.95
CA PRO A 313 2.16 13.96 10.85
C PRO A 313 0.78 13.84 10.20
N GLU A 314 0.43 14.79 9.34
CA GLU A 314 -0.84 14.86 8.61
C GLU A 314 -0.89 14.00 7.35
N THR A 315 0.16 13.24 7.01
CA THR A 315 0.23 12.45 5.77
C THR A 315 0.19 10.92 5.99
N PRO A 316 -0.82 10.33 6.64
CA PRO A 316 -0.86 8.89 6.87
C PRO A 316 -0.82 8.11 5.56
N VAL A 317 0.00 7.06 5.53
CA VAL A 317 0.36 6.32 4.30
C VAL A 317 -0.34 4.96 4.28
N LEU A 318 -1.09 4.64 3.22
CA LEU A 318 -1.58 3.29 2.97
C LEU A 318 -0.45 2.43 2.41
N ALA A 319 -0.18 1.28 3.05
CA ALA A 319 0.86 0.36 2.59
C ALA A 319 0.55 -0.23 1.19
N PRO A 320 1.58 -0.68 0.45
CA PRO A 320 1.38 -1.54 -0.71
C PRO A 320 0.89 -2.92 -0.23
N LEU A 321 -0.31 -3.30 -0.64
CA LEU A 321 -1.01 -4.49 -0.15
C LEU A 321 -1.29 -5.46 -1.31
N THR A 322 -0.45 -6.47 -1.50
CA THR A 322 -0.69 -7.48 -2.55
C THR A 322 -2.07 -8.13 -2.40
N THR A 323 -2.78 -8.26 -3.52
CA THR A 323 -4.17 -8.67 -3.73
C THR A 323 -5.26 -7.79 -3.13
N GLN A 324 -4.93 -6.72 -2.40
CA GLN A 324 -5.90 -5.90 -1.67
C GLN A 324 -5.79 -4.40 -1.98
N GLY A 325 -4.60 -3.91 -2.33
CA GLY A 325 -4.29 -2.52 -2.67
C GLY A 325 -4.73 -2.13 -4.07
N ASN A 326 -5.86 -2.68 -4.53
CA ASN A 326 -6.46 -2.34 -5.82
C ASN A 326 -7.06 -0.92 -5.77
N MET A 327 -7.23 -0.31 -6.94
CA MET A 327 -7.67 1.09 -7.05
C MET A 327 -9.00 1.38 -6.32
N PRO A 328 -10.06 0.57 -6.41
CA PRO A 328 -11.28 0.77 -5.62
C PRO A 328 -11.03 0.89 -4.12
N TYR A 329 -10.18 0.02 -3.57
CA TYR A 329 -9.81 0.05 -2.16
C TYR A 329 -9.02 1.31 -1.80
N ARG A 330 -8.01 1.67 -2.60
CA ARG A 330 -7.19 2.86 -2.35
C ARG A 330 -8.03 4.13 -2.43
N ARG A 331 -8.96 4.21 -3.39
CA ARG A 331 -9.91 5.32 -3.51
C ARG A 331 -10.78 5.45 -2.27
N LEU A 332 -11.31 4.34 -1.75
CA LEU A 332 -12.05 4.32 -0.48
C LEU A 332 -11.19 4.86 0.67
N CYS A 333 -9.92 4.45 0.77
CA CYS A 333 -9.01 4.97 1.80
C CYS A 333 -8.73 6.47 1.65
N VAL A 334 -8.56 6.98 0.42
CA VAL A 334 -8.36 8.41 0.15
C VAL A 334 -9.56 9.23 0.61
N ASP A 335 -10.77 8.77 0.30
CA ASP A 335 -11.99 9.46 0.74
C ASP A 335 -12.15 9.48 2.27
N LEU A 336 -11.52 8.55 2.97
CA LEU A 336 -11.50 8.45 4.42
C LEU A 336 -10.28 9.16 5.03
N GLY A 337 -9.50 9.93 4.26
CA GLY A 337 -8.41 10.76 4.77
C GLY A 337 -6.99 10.22 4.53
N CYS A 338 -6.82 9.13 3.78
CA CYS A 338 -5.49 8.65 3.40
C CYS A 338 -4.78 9.66 2.47
N GLN A 339 -3.52 9.97 2.76
CA GLN A 339 -2.77 11.03 2.05
C GLN A 339 -1.70 10.52 1.11
N VAL A 340 -1.25 9.27 1.25
CA VAL A 340 -0.30 8.64 0.34
C VAL A 340 -0.71 7.20 0.09
N THR A 341 -0.81 6.80 -1.16
CA THR A 341 -1.17 5.44 -1.57
C THR A 341 -0.08 4.82 -2.43
N TRP A 342 0.05 3.50 -2.36
CA TRP A 342 0.99 2.74 -3.19
C TRP A 342 0.25 1.72 -4.03
N SER A 343 0.72 1.47 -5.25
CA SER A 343 0.32 0.29 -6.01
C SER A 343 0.57 -0.99 -5.21
N GLU A 344 -0.08 -2.08 -5.60
CA GLU A 344 0.43 -3.39 -5.22
C GLU A 344 1.87 -3.57 -5.72
N MET A 345 2.61 -4.50 -5.11
CA MET A 345 3.98 -4.80 -5.53
C MET A 345 3.99 -5.33 -6.96
N ALA A 346 4.53 -4.53 -7.88
CA ALA A 346 4.64 -4.88 -9.28
C ALA A 346 5.98 -5.55 -9.62
N MET A 347 5.97 -6.66 -10.33
CA MET A 347 7.17 -7.37 -10.75
C MET A 347 7.79 -6.68 -11.99
N GLY A 348 9.06 -6.29 -11.89
CA GLY A 348 9.72 -5.53 -12.97
C GLY A 348 9.76 -6.26 -14.32
N MET A 349 9.95 -7.59 -14.32
CA MET A 349 10.05 -8.37 -15.55
C MET A 349 8.72 -8.42 -16.34
N PRO A 350 7.57 -8.79 -15.72
CA PRO A 350 6.26 -8.63 -16.34
C PRO A 350 5.94 -7.22 -16.86
N LEU A 351 6.34 -6.16 -16.14
CA LEU A 351 6.15 -4.77 -16.61
C LEU A 351 6.86 -4.52 -17.94
N ILE A 352 8.16 -4.81 -18.03
CA ILE A 352 8.94 -4.61 -19.27
C ILE A 352 8.57 -5.61 -20.37
N GLN A 353 7.85 -6.68 -20.04
CA GLN A 353 7.27 -7.63 -20.98
C GLN A 353 5.85 -7.23 -21.44
N GLY A 354 5.31 -6.10 -20.95
CA GLY A 354 3.99 -5.62 -21.37
C GLY A 354 2.83 -6.46 -20.84
N GLU A 355 3.02 -7.23 -19.75
CA GLU A 355 1.98 -8.09 -19.21
C GLU A 355 0.79 -7.28 -18.68
N ARG A 356 -0.41 -7.58 -19.20
CA ARG A 356 -1.62 -6.78 -18.91
C ARG A 356 -1.97 -6.75 -17.42
N GLY A 357 -1.78 -7.87 -16.72
CA GLY A 357 -2.07 -7.98 -15.30
C GLY A 357 -1.19 -7.06 -14.46
N GLU A 358 0.10 -6.97 -14.79
CA GLU A 358 1.06 -6.14 -14.07
C GLU A 358 0.80 -4.64 -14.30
N TRP A 359 0.52 -4.27 -15.55
CA TRP A 359 0.19 -2.88 -15.90
C TRP A 359 -1.13 -2.39 -15.30
N ALA A 360 -2.03 -3.30 -14.91
CA ALA A 360 -3.24 -2.91 -14.19
C ALA A 360 -2.93 -2.34 -12.80
N LEU A 361 -1.80 -2.72 -12.19
CA LEU A 361 -1.39 -2.24 -10.86
C LEU A 361 -0.94 -0.78 -10.87
N MET A 362 -0.48 -0.28 -12.03
CA MET A 362 0.01 1.10 -12.19
C MET A 362 -1.09 2.13 -12.37
N LYS A 363 -2.33 1.68 -12.61
CA LYS A 363 -3.48 2.57 -12.74
C LYS A 363 -3.81 3.20 -11.39
N ALA A 364 -4.18 4.47 -11.43
CA ALA A 364 -4.65 5.23 -10.27
C ALA A 364 -5.95 5.98 -10.60
N HIS A 365 -6.68 6.40 -9.59
CA HIS A 365 -7.83 7.28 -9.75
C HIS A 365 -7.40 8.76 -9.62
N GLU A 366 -8.14 9.69 -10.22
CA GLU A 366 -7.89 11.13 -10.16
C GLU A 366 -7.88 11.71 -8.73
N SER A 367 -8.55 11.04 -7.79
CA SER A 367 -8.46 11.41 -6.37
C SER A 367 -7.06 11.15 -5.78
N GLU A 368 -6.28 10.22 -6.36
CA GLU A 368 -4.94 9.87 -5.90
C GLU A 368 -3.83 10.75 -6.50
N ILE A 369 -4.15 11.61 -7.48
CA ILE A 369 -3.20 12.57 -8.08
C ILE A 369 -3.39 14.00 -7.58
N THR A 370 -4.25 14.17 -6.58
CA THR A 370 -4.37 15.42 -5.84
C THR A 370 -3.25 15.56 -4.80
N PRO A 371 -2.81 16.78 -4.47
CA PRO A 371 -1.80 17.00 -3.44
C PRO A 371 -2.18 16.40 -2.08
N PRO A 372 -1.22 15.80 -1.35
CA PRO A 372 -1.43 15.42 0.05
C PRO A 372 -1.78 16.64 0.91
N ALA A 373 -2.48 16.41 2.02
CA ALA A 373 -2.73 17.44 3.02
C ALA A 373 -1.40 18.01 3.57
N PHE A 374 -1.41 19.32 3.80
CA PHE A 374 -0.28 20.05 4.37
C PHE A 374 -0.81 21.03 5.42
N GLN A 375 -0.52 20.77 6.69
CA GLN A 375 -0.87 21.65 7.80
C GLN A 375 0.33 22.55 8.10
N SER A 376 0.23 23.82 7.70
CA SER A 376 1.31 24.80 7.80
C SER A 376 1.59 25.18 9.26
N LYS A 377 2.40 24.39 9.98
CA LYS A 377 3.10 24.77 11.20
C LYS A 377 4.47 24.04 11.26
N ASN A 378 5.54 24.73 10.85
CA ASN A 378 6.95 24.45 11.23
C ASN A 378 7.81 23.44 10.41
N LYS A 379 7.40 22.94 9.24
CA LYS A 379 8.29 22.15 8.34
C LYS A 379 8.14 22.49 6.84
N VAL A 380 7.99 23.77 6.49
CA VAL A 380 8.02 24.16 5.07
C VAL A 380 9.46 24.00 4.56
N VAL A 381 9.68 23.05 3.65
CA VAL A 381 10.93 23.01 2.89
C VAL A 381 10.93 24.27 2.00
N GLN A 382 11.88 25.19 2.18
CA GLN A 382 11.89 26.42 1.38
C GLN A 382 12.03 26.12 -0.12
N GLY A 383 11.23 26.79 -0.95
CA GLY A 383 11.16 26.55 -2.40
C GLY A 383 10.46 25.25 -2.79
N TYR A 384 9.71 24.62 -1.88
CA TYR A 384 8.90 23.43 -2.17
C TYR A 384 7.42 23.79 -2.35
N ASP A 385 6.89 23.56 -3.55
CA ASP A 385 5.47 23.68 -3.84
C ASP A 385 4.74 22.34 -3.62
N ASN A 386 4.13 22.19 -2.45
CA ASN A 386 3.37 20.99 -2.08
C ASN A 386 2.18 20.73 -3.04
N SER A 387 1.66 21.76 -3.71
CA SER A 387 0.55 21.63 -4.67
C SER A 387 0.91 20.82 -5.93
N THR A 388 2.20 20.54 -6.14
CA THR A 388 2.70 19.70 -7.23
C THR A 388 2.96 18.25 -6.82
N ASP A 389 2.83 17.91 -5.52
CA ASP A 389 2.93 16.53 -5.06
C ASP A 389 1.63 15.76 -5.35
N MET A 390 1.71 14.43 -5.29
CA MET A 390 0.60 13.52 -5.57
C MET A 390 0.48 12.52 -4.43
N LYS A 391 -0.62 11.75 -4.34
CA LYS A 391 -0.75 10.68 -3.34
C LYS A 391 -0.20 9.34 -3.85
N PHE A 392 -0.40 9.03 -5.14
CA PHE A 392 -0.14 7.70 -5.70
C PHE A 392 1.32 7.45 -6.11
N GLY A 393 1.97 6.47 -5.49
CA GLY A 393 3.28 5.94 -5.92
C GLY A 393 3.19 4.50 -6.45
N ALA A 394 4.17 4.10 -7.25
CA ALA A 394 4.31 2.72 -7.74
C ALA A 394 5.35 1.96 -6.93
N GLN A 395 4.99 0.81 -6.34
CA GLN A 395 5.98 -0.09 -5.73
C GLN A 395 6.35 -1.21 -6.71
N ILE A 396 7.65 -1.40 -6.94
CA ILE A 396 8.19 -2.46 -7.79
C ILE A 396 9.06 -3.46 -7.03
N ALA A 397 9.19 -4.67 -7.57
CA ALA A 397 10.16 -5.68 -7.16
C ALA A 397 11.11 -5.99 -8.32
N ALA A 398 12.40 -5.82 -8.06
CA ALA A 398 13.48 -6.15 -8.99
C ALA A 398 14.65 -6.77 -8.21
N ASN A 399 15.50 -7.54 -8.89
CA ASN A 399 16.63 -8.26 -8.30
C ASN A 399 17.97 -7.95 -8.99
N LYS A 400 17.99 -7.14 -10.05
CA LYS A 400 19.18 -6.83 -10.85
C LYS A 400 19.16 -5.34 -11.24
N PRO A 401 20.32 -4.66 -11.27
CA PRO A 401 20.40 -3.26 -11.67
C PRO A 401 19.74 -2.97 -13.01
N TRP A 402 20.08 -3.72 -14.07
CA TRP A 402 19.49 -3.52 -15.40
C TRP A 402 17.97 -3.70 -15.44
N LEU A 403 17.42 -4.61 -14.61
CA LEU A 403 15.99 -4.86 -14.59
C LEU A 403 15.28 -3.68 -13.92
N ALA A 404 15.82 -3.20 -12.81
CA ALA A 404 15.26 -2.08 -12.07
C ALA A 404 15.32 -0.79 -12.91
N THR A 405 16.44 -0.49 -13.56
CA THR A 405 16.59 0.70 -14.41
C THR A 405 15.60 0.68 -15.56
N LYS A 406 15.55 -0.41 -16.35
CA LYS A 406 14.60 -0.53 -17.46
C LYS A 406 13.15 -0.44 -17.01
N THR A 407 12.81 -1.03 -15.86
CA THR A 407 11.46 -0.92 -15.28
C THR A 407 11.12 0.52 -14.96
N VAL A 408 12.02 1.24 -14.29
CA VAL A 408 11.81 2.65 -13.91
C VAL A 408 11.70 3.56 -15.13
N GLU A 409 12.56 3.38 -16.14
CA GLU A 409 12.47 4.16 -17.38
C GLU A 409 11.11 3.96 -18.06
N VAL A 410 10.70 2.71 -18.25
CA VAL A 410 9.40 2.35 -18.84
C VAL A 410 8.23 2.94 -18.03
N LEU A 411 8.29 2.91 -16.70
CA LEU A 411 7.26 3.52 -15.86
C LEU A 411 7.23 5.05 -15.99
N THR A 412 8.39 5.71 -15.97
CA THR A 412 8.45 7.18 -16.06
C THR A 412 8.14 7.73 -17.45
N ASP A 413 8.22 6.90 -18.49
CA ASP A 413 7.83 7.27 -19.85
C ASP A 413 6.34 7.06 -20.13
N HIS A 414 5.69 6.14 -19.40
CA HIS A 414 4.31 5.73 -19.69
C HIS A 414 3.32 5.94 -18.52
N CYS A 415 3.79 6.36 -17.35
CA CYS A 415 2.98 6.71 -16.18
C CYS A 415 3.44 8.08 -15.64
N PRO A 416 3.06 9.18 -16.30
CA PRO A 416 3.51 10.52 -15.91
C PRO A 416 2.94 10.99 -14.56
N LYS A 417 1.86 10.34 -14.06
CA LYS A 417 1.24 10.67 -12.79
C LYS A 417 1.70 9.72 -11.69
N LEU A 418 3.01 9.68 -11.47
CA LEU A 418 3.63 8.92 -10.38
C LEU A 418 4.24 9.88 -9.36
N ARG A 419 3.80 9.71 -8.11
CA ARG A 419 4.37 10.42 -6.97
C ARG A 419 5.83 10.05 -6.76
N ALA A 420 6.12 8.75 -6.76
CA ALA A 420 7.43 8.17 -6.52
C ALA A 420 7.42 6.71 -7.02
N ILE A 421 8.61 6.14 -7.20
CA ILE A 421 8.78 4.69 -7.42
C ILE A 421 9.50 4.09 -6.21
N ASP A 422 8.85 3.15 -5.54
CA ASP A 422 9.38 2.46 -4.36
C ASP A 422 9.96 1.10 -4.73
N LEU A 423 11.17 0.79 -4.25
CA LEU A 423 11.72 -0.55 -4.36
C LEU A 423 11.33 -1.40 -3.15
N ASN A 424 10.62 -2.51 -3.41
CA ASN A 424 10.29 -3.48 -2.38
C ASN A 424 11.53 -4.30 -1.98
N CYS A 425 12.04 -4.01 -0.79
CA CYS A 425 13.10 -4.75 -0.10
C CYS A 425 12.57 -5.41 1.19
N GLY A 426 11.26 -5.54 1.33
CA GLY A 426 10.60 -5.98 2.57
C GLY A 426 9.79 -7.27 2.45
N CYS A 427 9.37 -7.67 1.24
CA CYS A 427 8.52 -8.84 1.03
C CYS A 427 9.23 -10.12 1.49
N PRO A 428 8.65 -10.91 2.41
CA PRO A 428 9.23 -12.16 2.89
C PRO A 428 8.82 -13.39 2.07
N ILE A 429 8.02 -13.22 1.01
CA ILE A 429 7.51 -14.32 0.21
C ILE A 429 8.66 -15.02 -0.54
N ASN A 430 8.73 -16.35 -0.41
CA ASN A 430 9.80 -17.16 -1.00
C ASN A 430 9.89 -17.00 -2.52
N LEU A 431 8.76 -17.00 -3.22
CA LEU A 431 8.73 -16.82 -4.69
C LEU A 431 9.49 -15.57 -5.15
N VAL A 432 9.48 -14.51 -4.33
CA VAL A 432 10.19 -13.25 -4.57
C VAL A 432 11.63 -13.35 -4.08
N CYS A 433 11.84 -13.87 -2.87
CA CYS A 433 13.15 -13.98 -2.23
C CYS A 433 14.10 -14.95 -2.93
N GLU A 434 13.60 -16.09 -3.42
CA GLU A 434 14.38 -17.11 -4.14
C GLU A 434 14.88 -16.58 -5.49
N LYS A 435 14.18 -15.58 -6.06
CA LYS A 435 14.66 -14.81 -7.22
C LYS A 435 15.65 -13.71 -6.82
N GLY A 436 15.94 -13.51 -5.54
CA GLY A 436 16.84 -12.46 -5.06
C GLY A 436 16.22 -11.06 -5.03
N ALA A 437 14.89 -10.94 -5.02
CA ALA A 437 14.16 -9.69 -4.81
C ALA A 437 13.55 -9.63 -3.39
N GLY A 438 12.85 -8.53 -3.05
CA GLY A 438 12.21 -8.40 -1.75
C GLY A 438 13.22 -8.39 -0.61
N SER A 439 12.89 -9.04 0.51
CA SER A 439 13.78 -9.07 1.69
C SER A 439 15.12 -9.77 1.47
N ALA A 440 15.31 -10.51 0.37
CA ALA A 440 16.62 -11.06 0.02
C ALA A 440 17.66 -9.97 -0.32
N LEU A 441 17.22 -8.77 -0.71
CA LEU A 441 18.13 -7.64 -1.00
C LEU A 441 18.76 -7.05 0.27
N LEU A 442 18.19 -7.30 1.46
CA LEU A 442 18.68 -6.74 2.72
C LEU A 442 20.07 -7.28 3.09
N ASP A 443 20.40 -8.50 2.66
CA ASP A 443 21.73 -9.11 2.86
C ASP A 443 22.72 -8.73 1.75
N GLN A 444 22.29 -7.97 0.74
CA GLN A 444 23.05 -7.62 -0.47
C GLN A 444 23.21 -6.10 -0.57
N GLU A 445 23.71 -5.48 0.50
CA GLU A 445 23.76 -4.02 0.70
C GLU A 445 24.36 -3.26 -0.49
N ALA A 446 25.51 -3.71 -1.01
CA ALA A 446 26.17 -3.06 -2.14
C ALA A 446 25.39 -3.16 -3.45
N LYS A 447 24.76 -4.30 -3.69
CA LYS A 447 23.90 -4.51 -4.85
C LYS A 447 22.63 -3.67 -4.75
N LEU A 448 22.03 -3.57 -3.56
CA LEU A 448 20.85 -2.74 -3.33
C LEU A 448 21.16 -1.26 -3.59
N GLU A 449 22.28 -0.76 -3.09
CA GLU A 449 22.72 0.60 -3.38
C GLU A 449 22.92 0.84 -4.89
N GLN A 450 23.55 -0.09 -5.62
CA GLN A 450 23.70 -0.01 -7.07
C GLN A 450 22.36 0.02 -7.81
N ILE A 451 21.39 -0.78 -7.35
CA ILE A 451 20.04 -0.78 -7.91
C ILE A 451 19.37 0.58 -7.70
N LEU A 452 19.34 1.10 -6.47
CA LEU A 452 18.67 2.36 -6.13
C LEU A 452 19.30 3.55 -6.84
N ARG A 453 20.64 3.58 -6.92
CA ARG A 453 21.40 4.57 -7.69
C ARG A 453 20.97 4.56 -9.16
N GLY A 454 20.91 3.38 -9.78
CA GLY A 454 20.50 3.26 -11.17
C GLY A 454 19.05 3.68 -11.42
N MET A 455 18.14 3.28 -10.51
CA MET A 455 16.75 3.73 -10.56
C MET A 455 16.68 5.27 -10.54
N ASN A 456 17.46 5.92 -9.67
CA ASN A 456 17.49 7.38 -9.61
C ASN A 456 18.01 8.01 -10.91
N TYR A 457 19.06 7.47 -11.54
CA TYR A 457 19.57 8.04 -12.79
C TYR A 457 18.58 8.02 -13.95
N VAL A 458 17.65 7.06 -13.96
CA VAL A 458 16.72 6.86 -15.09
C VAL A 458 15.28 7.24 -14.77
N SER A 459 15.00 7.86 -13.62
CA SER A 459 13.61 8.17 -13.20
C SER A 459 13.09 9.56 -13.58
N LYS A 460 13.82 10.35 -14.38
CA LYS A 460 13.49 11.77 -14.65
C LYS A 460 13.31 12.53 -13.33
N GLU A 461 12.23 13.30 -13.22
CA GLU A 461 11.78 14.01 -12.04
C GLU A 461 11.18 13.12 -10.94
N VAL A 462 10.86 11.84 -11.21
CA VAL A 462 10.15 10.98 -10.25
C VAL A 462 11.11 10.48 -9.16
N PRO A 463 10.84 10.76 -7.88
CA PRO A 463 11.71 10.32 -6.78
C PRO A 463 11.70 8.81 -6.57
N ILE A 464 12.83 8.29 -6.09
CA ILE A 464 12.97 6.88 -5.70
C ILE A 464 12.91 6.74 -4.18
N THR A 465 12.11 5.79 -3.70
CA THR A 465 12.02 5.42 -2.29
C THR A 465 12.32 3.93 -2.11
N VAL A 466 12.52 3.50 -0.86
CA VAL A 466 12.73 2.09 -0.55
C VAL A 466 11.97 1.66 0.70
N LYS A 467 11.33 0.49 0.63
CA LYS A 467 10.68 -0.15 1.77
C LYS A 467 11.49 -1.36 2.25
N ILE A 468 12.01 -1.29 3.47
CA ILE A 468 12.86 -2.32 4.10
C ILE A 468 12.20 -2.95 5.34
N ARG A 469 12.88 -3.97 5.88
CA ARG A 469 12.61 -4.61 7.18
C ARG A 469 13.82 -4.43 8.11
N MET A 470 13.68 -4.80 9.38
CA MET A 470 14.79 -4.75 10.35
C MET A 470 16.03 -5.55 9.93
N GLY A 471 15.84 -6.60 9.12
CA GLY A 471 16.86 -7.52 8.65
C GLY A 471 16.23 -8.84 8.18
N THR A 472 17.05 -9.79 7.72
CA THR A 472 16.55 -11.10 7.29
C THR A 472 16.36 -12.09 8.44
N LYS A 473 17.16 -11.98 9.49
CA LYS A 473 17.15 -12.89 10.64
C LYS A 473 16.60 -12.23 11.90
N ASP A 474 16.02 -13.06 12.76
CA ASP A 474 15.67 -12.65 14.12
C ASP A 474 16.95 -12.41 14.93
N ASN A 475 16.90 -11.43 15.84
CA ASN A 475 17.99 -11.06 16.76
C ASN A 475 19.31 -10.60 16.08
N GLN A 476 19.31 -10.40 14.77
CA GLN A 476 20.43 -9.83 14.01
C GLN A 476 19.91 -8.72 13.08
N PRO A 477 19.39 -7.62 13.62
CA PRO A 477 18.84 -6.56 12.80
C PRO A 477 19.99 -5.79 12.11
N THR A 478 19.88 -5.62 10.79
CA THR A 478 20.91 -4.99 9.93
C THR A 478 20.48 -3.63 9.38
N ALA A 479 19.25 -3.20 9.65
CA ALA A 479 18.69 -1.99 9.04
C ALA A 479 19.49 -0.73 9.35
N GLN A 480 20.02 -0.55 10.57
CA GLN A 480 20.85 0.62 10.89
C GLN A 480 22.10 0.72 9.99
N LYS A 481 22.77 -0.40 9.75
CA LYS A 481 23.94 -0.45 8.85
C LYS A 481 23.53 -0.14 7.42
N LEU A 482 22.44 -0.75 6.96
CA LEU A 482 21.90 -0.49 5.62
C LEU A 482 21.49 0.98 5.45
N ILE A 483 20.79 1.57 6.41
CA ILE A 483 20.36 2.98 6.39
C ILE A 483 21.58 3.90 6.26
N LYS A 484 22.65 3.69 7.06
CA LYS A 484 23.89 4.47 6.93
C LYS A 484 24.42 4.42 5.50
N ARG A 485 24.48 3.22 4.91
CA ARG A 485 24.96 3.02 3.55
C ARG A 485 24.08 3.69 2.50
N LEU A 486 22.75 3.62 2.65
CA LEU A 486 21.83 4.23 1.68
C LEU A 486 21.85 5.76 1.74
N VAL A 487 21.99 6.34 2.95
CA VAL A 487 22.02 7.79 3.17
C VAL A 487 23.38 8.38 2.82
N LEU A 488 24.49 7.75 3.24
CA LEU A 488 25.84 8.28 3.08
C LEU A 488 26.62 7.68 1.90
N GLY A 489 26.11 6.65 1.24
CA GLY A 489 26.87 5.85 0.26
C GLY A 489 27.72 4.76 0.93
N GLY A 490 27.99 3.68 0.17
CA GLY A 490 28.99 2.69 0.55
C GLY A 490 30.39 3.28 0.51
N ARG A 491 31.32 2.74 1.31
CA ARG A 491 32.73 3.15 1.32
C ARG A 491 33.31 3.14 -0.09
N GLU A 492 33.06 2.07 -0.83
CA GLU A 492 33.49 1.91 -2.22
C GLU A 492 32.86 2.95 -3.15
N SER A 493 31.60 3.34 -2.92
CA SER A 493 30.91 4.34 -3.74
C SER A 493 31.46 5.74 -3.49
N ILE A 494 31.85 6.04 -2.25
CA ILE A 494 32.48 7.32 -1.90
C ILE A 494 33.91 7.38 -2.43
N GLU A 495 34.71 6.32 -2.24
CA GLU A 495 36.09 6.24 -2.74
C GLU A 495 36.16 6.32 -4.27
N THR A 496 35.17 5.75 -4.97
CA THR A 496 35.08 5.82 -6.45
C THR A 496 34.34 7.05 -6.98
N GLY A 497 33.96 7.99 -6.10
CA GLY A 497 33.28 9.23 -6.51
C GLY A 497 31.87 9.05 -7.05
N LYS A 498 31.24 7.89 -6.87
CA LYS A 498 29.85 7.60 -7.30
C LYS A 498 28.79 8.28 -6.45
N GLY A 499 29.16 8.74 -5.24
CA GLY A 499 28.26 9.46 -4.32
C GLY A 499 27.26 8.55 -3.59
N THR A 500 26.18 9.12 -3.08
CA THR A 500 25.11 8.39 -2.37
C THR A 500 24.06 7.89 -3.35
N CYS A 501 23.23 6.92 -2.97
CA CYS A 501 22.23 6.38 -3.90
C CYS A 501 21.06 7.34 -4.19
N GLY A 502 20.94 8.47 -3.48
CA GLY A 502 19.98 9.54 -3.77
C GLY A 502 18.52 9.24 -3.46
N ILE A 503 18.22 8.32 -2.53
CA ILE A 503 16.83 7.99 -2.17
C ILE A 503 16.13 9.14 -1.44
N ALA A 504 14.85 9.36 -1.72
CA ALA A 504 14.06 10.43 -1.11
C ALA A 504 13.39 10.01 0.22
N ALA A 505 13.08 8.72 0.38
CA ALA A 505 12.49 8.21 1.62
C ALA A 505 12.85 6.74 1.88
N ILE A 506 12.90 6.38 3.16
CA ILE A 506 13.01 5.00 3.66
C ILE A 506 11.77 4.69 4.48
N THR A 507 11.08 3.61 4.14
CA THR A 507 10.05 3.03 5.00
C THR A 507 10.62 1.80 5.71
N LEU A 508 10.59 1.78 7.04
CA LEU A 508 11.05 0.63 7.84
C LEU A 508 9.86 -0.12 8.45
N HIS A 509 9.68 -1.39 8.06
CA HIS A 509 8.82 -2.30 8.80
C HIS A 509 9.57 -2.83 10.02
N GLY A 510 9.02 -2.60 11.22
CA GLY A 510 9.56 -3.05 12.52
C GLY A 510 9.50 -4.57 12.75
N ARG A 511 9.73 -5.37 11.71
CA ARG A 511 9.88 -6.83 11.82
C ARG A 511 11.03 -7.30 10.97
N SER A 512 11.68 -8.39 11.35
CA SER A 512 12.59 -9.11 10.46
C SER A 512 11.81 -9.86 9.38
N LYS A 513 12.50 -10.38 8.36
CA LYS A 513 11.92 -11.33 7.39
C LYS A 513 11.45 -12.62 8.08
N GLN A 514 12.29 -13.22 8.93
CA GLN A 514 11.99 -14.48 9.65
C GLN A 514 10.77 -14.36 10.56
N GLN A 515 10.66 -13.23 11.28
CA GLN A 515 9.53 -12.93 12.16
C GLN A 515 8.21 -12.91 11.40
N ARG A 516 8.21 -12.55 10.11
CA ARG A 516 7.00 -12.37 9.29
C ARG A 516 5.94 -11.53 9.98
N TYR A 517 4.96 -12.17 10.61
CA TYR A 517 3.87 -11.57 11.40
C TYR A 517 3.66 -12.25 12.77
N SER A 518 4.54 -13.18 13.18
CA SER A 518 4.35 -14.01 14.38
C SER A 518 4.46 -13.25 15.71
N ARG A 519 5.03 -12.04 15.70
CA ARG A 519 5.26 -11.19 16.87
C ARG A 519 4.95 -9.72 16.53
N SER A 520 4.75 -8.89 17.54
CA SER A 520 4.51 -7.44 17.38
C SER A 520 5.66 -6.73 16.65
N ALA A 521 5.35 -5.64 15.96
CA ALA A 521 6.38 -4.78 15.38
C ALA A 521 7.18 -4.07 16.48
N ASP A 522 8.50 -3.97 16.30
CA ASP A 522 9.44 -3.32 17.20
C ASP A 522 9.58 -1.84 16.84
N TRP A 523 8.77 -1.01 17.51
CA TRP A 523 8.79 0.45 17.35
C TRP A 523 9.98 1.11 18.04
N SER A 524 10.56 0.48 19.06
CA SER A 524 11.79 0.96 19.70
C SER A 524 12.97 0.92 18.72
N TYR A 525 13.11 -0.17 17.96
CA TYR A 525 14.14 -0.25 16.92
C TYR A 525 13.88 0.72 15.75
N ILE A 526 12.62 1.02 15.43
CA ILE A 526 12.28 2.10 14.48
C ILE A 526 12.77 3.45 15.02
N ALA A 527 12.56 3.73 16.31
CA ALA A 527 13.01 4.96 16.96
C ALA A 527 14.54 5.13 16.92
N GLU A 528 15.29 4.04 17.15
CA GLU A 528 16.75 4.03 17.01
C GLU A 528 17.19 4.38 15.58
N CYS A 529 16.50 3.83 14.57
CA CYS A 529 16.77 4.11 13.16
C CYS A 529 16.41 5.55 12.76
N ALA A 530 15.31 6.10 13.29
CA ALA A 530 14.92 7.49 13.07
C ALA A 530 15.94 8.47 13.68
N SER A 531 16.38 8.18 14.90
CA SER A 531 17.42 8.92 15.61
C SER A 531 18.74 8.88 14.84
N LEU A 532 19.10 7.72 14.29
CA LEU A 532 20.24 7.55 13.39
C LEU A 532 20.14 8.48 12.19
N ILE A 533 19.02 8.51 11.46
CA ILE A 533 18.85 9.38 10.29
C ILE A 533 18.96 10.86 10.68
N THR A 534 18.39 11.25 11.81
CA THR A 534 18.50 12.62 12.33
C THR A 534 19.93 13.00 12.66
N ARG A 535 20.69 12.09 13.29
CA ARG A 535 22.12 12.29 13.55
C ARG A 535 22.93 12.38 12.25
N LEU A 536 22.67 11.50 11.28
CA LEU A 536 23.33 11.54 9.97
C LEU A 536 23.08 12.85 9.23
N LYS A 537 21.86 13.42 9.34
CA LYS A 537 21.54 14.75 8.82
C LYS A 537 22.43 15.83 9.46
N LYS A 538 22.53 15.84 10.79
CA LYS A 538 23.38 16.81 11.53
C LYS A 538 24.86 16.65 11.25
N GLU A 539 25.37 15.41 11.23
CA GLU A 539 26.78 15.11 10.92
C GLU A 539 27.14 15.55 9.51
N ARG A 540 26.24 15.33 8.54
CA ARG A 540 26.41 15.85 7.19
C ARG A 540 26.46 17.38 7.18
N ASP A 541 25.50 18.04 7.82
CA ASP A 541 25.47 19.52 7.84
C ASP A 541 26.73 20.12 8.48
N ALA A 542 27.35 19.40 9.42
CA ALA A 542 28.64 19.75 10.00
C ALA A 542 29.85 19.39 9.11
N GLN A 543 29.72 18.41 8.21
CA GLN A 543 30.77 18.00 7.26
C GLN A 543 30.86 18.88 5.99
N ILE A 544 29.93 19.82 5.81
CA ILE A 544 29.93 20.86 4.75
C ILE A 544 31.21 21.72 4.78
N ASP A 545 32.08 21.57 5.79
CA ASP A 545 33.34 22.31 5.95
C ASP A 545 34.60 21.44 5.77
N THR A 546 34.52 20.30 5.06
CA THR A 546 35.68 19.37 4.89
C THR A 546 35.81 18.80 3.47
N LEU A 547 37.05 18.55 3.00
CA LEU A 547 37.42 18.06 1.65
C LEU A 547 36.78 16.73 1.17
N ALA A 548 35.94 16.07 1.98
CA ALA A 548 35.30 14.79 1.66
C ALA A 548 33.77 14.93 1.50
N GLU A 549 33.32 16.03 0.89
CA GLU A 549 31.90 16.32 0.68
C GLU A 549 31.26 15.32 -0.30
N PRO A 550 30.13 14.70 0.05
CA PRO A 550 29.24 14.10 -0.94
C PRO A 550 28.74 15.21 -1.87
N ASP A 551 28.88 15.03 -3.19
CA ASP A 551 28.37 15.99 -4.18
C ASP A 551 26.88 16.27 -3.91
N ALA A 552 26.52 17.53 -3.65
CA ALA A 552 25.15 17.94 -3.37
C ALA A 552 24.19 17.51 -4.49
N ARG A 553 24.71 17.31 -5.71
CA ARG A 553 23.94 16.88 -6.86
C ARG A 553 23.46 15.43 -6.76
N ASP A 554 24.16 14.58 -6.01
CA ASP A 554 23.84 13.16 -5.81
C ASP A 554 22.86 12.91 -4.65
N GLN A 555 22.48 13.98 -3.93
CA GLN A 555 21.53 13.93 -2.82
C GLN A 555 20.09 14.07 -3.30
N PRO A 556 19.10 13.50 -2.58
CA PRO A 556 17.70 13.76 -2.92
C PRO A 556 17.41 15.26 -2.85
N ASN A 557 16.54 15.76 -3.73
CA ASN A 557 16.16 17.17 -3.75
C ASN A 557 15.65 17.63 -2.35
N GLY A 558 16.18 18.74 -1.86
CA GLY A 558 15.95 19.26 -0.49
C GLY A 558 16.87 18.65 0.57
N GLY A 559 17.80 17.78 0.18
CA GLY A 559 18.83 17.19 1.03
C GLY A 559 18.29 16.26 2.11
N THR A 560 16.99 15.99 2.21
CA THR A 560 16.42 15.30 3.37
C THR A 560 15.82 13.96 2.96
N VAL A 561 16.34 12.87 3.55
CA VAL A 561 15.69 11.56 3.46
C VAL A 561 14.58 11.51 4.50
N TYR A 562 13.34 11.31 4.05
CA TYR A 562 12.19 11.08 4.93
C TYR A 562 12.21 9.66 5.49
N PHE A 563 11.74 9.51 6.73
CA PHE A 563 11.69 8.22 7.40
C PHE A 563 10.27 7.88 7.83
N VAL A 564 9.72 6.79 7.29
CA VAL A 564 8.35 6.35 7.54
C VAL A 564 8.36 5.05 8.36
N GLY A 565 7.73 5.08 9.52
CA GLY A 565 7.56 3.90 10.37
C GLY A 565 6.44 3.00 9.85
N ASN A 566 6.58 1.68 9.97
CA ASN A 566 5.55 0.73 9.56
C ASN A 566 5.46 -0.45 10.53
N GLY A 567 4.24 -0.84 10.87
CA GLY A 567 3.95 -2.05 11.64
C GLY A 567 2.89 -1.82 12.71
N ASP A 568 1.85 -2.66 12.72
CA ASP A 568 0.88 -2.78 13.82
C ASP A 568 0.14 -1.51 14.29
N CYS A 569 0.17 -0.42 13.51
CA CYS A 569 -0.68 0.73 13.74
C CYS A 569 -2.16 0.36 13.46
N TYR A 570 -3.01 0.48 14.49
CA TYR A 570 -4.43 0.08 14.44
C TYR A 570 -5.37 1.11 15.05
N SER A 571 -4.89 2.31 15.39
CA SER A 571 -5.70 3.40 15.92
C SER A 571 -4.97 4.72 15.70
N HIS A 572 -5.70 5.84 15.82
CA HIS A 572 -5.08 7.17 15.87
C HIS A 572 -4.07 7.27 17.03
N THR A 573 -4.34 6.67 18.19
CA THR A 573 -3.39 6.63 19.30
C THR A 573 -2.11 5.90 18.93
N ASP A 574 -2.18 4.74 18.25
CA ASP A 574 -0.97 4.05 17.79
C ASP A 574 -0.19 4.90 16.79
N TYR A 575 -0.90 5.63 15.91
CA TYR A 575 -0.30 6.51 14.92
C TYR A 575 0.47 7.67 15.58
N TYR A 576 -0.17 8.42 16.49
CA TYR A 576 0.48 9.54 17.17
C TYR A 576 1.53 9.08 18.19
N ASN A 577 1.30 7.99 18.92
CA ASN A 577 2.34 7.40 19.78
C ASN A 577 3.58 7.01 18.98
N ALA A 578 3.42 6.48 17.76
CA ALA A 578 4.54 6.18 16.87
C ALA A 578 5.28 7.44 16.41
N LEU A 579 4.57 8.53 16.08
CA LEU A 579 5.19 9.82 15.75
C LEU A 579 5.96 10.40 16.95
N ASP A 580 5.35 10.37 18.14
CA ASP A 580 5.89 11.00 19.34
C ASP A 580 7.06 10.23 19.94
N SER A 581 6.97 8.89 19.96
CA SER A 581 8.01 8.04 20.57
C SER A 581 9.12 7.65 19.60
N ALA A 582 8.80 7.39 18.34
CA ALA A 582 9.79 6.97 17.35
C ALA A 582 10.31 8.12 16.48
N HIS A 583 9.73 9.32 16.57
CA HIS A 583 10.15 10.52 15.84
C HIS A 583 10.28 10.29 14.33
N VAL A 584 9.40 9.44 13.77
CA VAL A 584 9.29 9.22 12.32
C VAL A 584 8.54 10.39 11.66
N ASP A 585 8.79 10.64 10.38
CA ASP A 585 8.12 11.73 9.66
C ASP A 585 6.64 11.42 9.38
N SER A 586 6.31 10.14 9.20
CA SER A 586 4.94 9.64 9.05
C SER A 586 4.86 8.13 9.35
N VAL A 587 3.65 7.58 9.39
CA VAL A 587 3.40 6.15 9.62
C VAL A 587 2.65 5.54 8.43
N MET A 588 3.16 4.40 7.98
CA MET A 588 2.53 3.54 6.99
C MET A 588 1.69 2.45 7.65
N ILE A 589 0.45 2.33 7.20
CA ILE A 589 -0.59 1.48 7.77
C ILE A 589 -0.95 0.38 6.76
N GLY A 590 -0.88 -0.87 7.21
CA GLY A 590 -1.20 -2.05 6.39
C GLY A 590 -2.50 -2.72 6.82
N ARG A 591 -2.39 -3.84 7.55
CA ARG A 591 -3.54 -4.62 8.05
C ARG A 591 -4.55 -3.79 8.84
N GLY A 592 -4.10 -2.75 9.56
CA GLY A 592 -5.02 -1.88 10.30
C GLY A 592 -6.05 -1.20 9.39
N ALA A 593 -5.62 -0.75 8.21
CA ALA A 593 -6.53 -0.20 7.21
C ALA A 593 -7.45 -1.29 6.61
N LEU A 594 -6.92 -2.49 6.33
CA LEU A 594 -7.73 -3.61 5.81
C LEU A 594 -8.86 -4.02 6.78
N ILE A 595 -8.58 -4.00 8.07
CA ILE A 595 -9.58 -4.30 9.11
C ILE A 595 -10.57 -3.14 9.25
N LYS A 596 -10.10 -1.89 9.26
CA LYS A 596 -10.94 -0.69 9.31
C LYS A 596 -10.40 0.45 8.43
N PRO A 597 -10.92 0.67 7.21
CA PRO A 597 -10.39 1.71 6.31
C PRO A 597 -10.60 3.13 6.85
N TRP A 598 -11.55 3.35 7.76
CA TRP A 598 -11.74 4.63 8.45
C TRP A 598 -10.69 4.93 9.53
N ILE A 599 -9.65 4.10 9.69
CA ILE A 599 -8.49 4.45 10.51
C ILE A 599 -7.84 5.78 10.08
N PHE A 600 -7.90 6.12 8.78
CA PHE A 600 -7.42 7.40 8.28
C PHE A 600 -8.29 8.58 8.76
N GLU A 601 -9.59 8.34 8.92
CA GLU A 601 -10.55 9.32 9.44
C GLU A 601 -10.33 9.49 10.94
N GLU A 602 -10.10 8.40 11.67
CA GLU A 602 -9.70 8.43 13.09
C GLU A 602 -8.43 9.25 13.29
N ILE A 603 -7.42 9.09 12.42
CA ILE A 603 -6.17 9.87 12.49
C ILE A 603 -6.45 11.34 12.22
N THR A 604 -7.20 11.65 11.16
CA THR A 604 -7.53 13.03 10.78
C THR A 604 -8.32 13.75 11.88
N THR A 605 -9.23 13.03 12.54
CA THR A 605 -10.10 13.57 13.61
C THR A 605 -9.51 13.39 15.01
N ASN A 606 -8.38 12.70 15.13
CA ASN A 606 -7.72 12.35 16.39
C ASN A 606 -8.66 11.76 17.46
N GLN A 607 -9.53 10.83 17.05
CA GLN A 607 -10.49 10.17 17.94
C GLN A 607 -10.81 8.74 17.50
N TYR A 608 -11.34 7.94 18.42
CA TYR A 608 -11.90 6.64 18.07
C TYR A 608 -13.26 6.82 17.41
N LEU A 609 -13.49 6.11 16.31
CA LEU A 609 -14.75 6.15 15.58
C LEU A 609 -15.44 4.78 15.68
N ASP A 610 -16.55 4.74 16.42
CA ASP A 610 -17.40 3.56 16.54
C ASP A 610 -18.43 3.53 15.40
N LYS A 611 -17.97 3.24 14.18
CA LYS A 611 -18.82 3.21 12.99
C LYS A 611 -19.93 2.15 13.16
N SER A 612 -21.18 2.59 13.02
CA SER A 612 -22.35 1.72 13.05
C SER A 612 -22.29 0.64 11.96
N ALA A 613 -23.07 -0.43 12.13
CA ALA A 613 -23.17 -1.48 11.12
C ALA A 613 -23.59 -0.93 9.74
N THR A 614 -24.49 0.05 9.71
CA THR A 614 -24.97 0.71 8.49
C THR A 614 -23.87 1.54 7.81
N GLU A 615 -23.10 2.31 8.57
CA GLU A 615 -21.94 3.05 8.01
C GLU A 615 -20.89 2.10 7.44
N ARG A 616 -20.61 1.01 8.14
CA ARG A 616 -19.66 -0.02 7.67
C ARG A 616 -20.16 -0.70 6.39
N LEU A 617 -21.45 -0.98 6.31
CA LEU A 617 -22.09 -1.52 5.12
C LEU A 617 -22.04 -0.51 3.95
N ALA A 618 -22.20 0.79 4.21
CA ALA A 618 -22.07 1.83 3.19
C ALA A 618 -20.66 1.90 2.58
N TYR A 619 -19.60 1.57 3.34
CA TYR A 619 -18.26 1.45 2.78
C TYR A 619 -18.13 0.25 1.81
N ILE A 620 -18.85 -0.85 2.08
CA ILE A 620 -18.92 -2.01 1.17
C ILE A 620 -19.66 -1.62 -0.11
N GLU A 621 -20.77 -0.88 0.00
CA GLU A 621 -21.49 -0.32 -1.15
C GLU A 621 -20.57 0.57 -1.99
N LYS A 622 -19.82 1.46 -1.33
CA LYS A 622 -18.89 2.39 -1.97
C LYS A 622 -17.78 1.65 -2.72
N PHE A 623 -17.22 0.60 -2.12
CA PHE A 623 -16.30 -0.31 -2.80
C PHE A 623 -16.94 -0.97 -4.02
N ALA A 624 -18.20 -1.44 -3.92
CA ALA A 624 -18.93 -2.05 -5.04
C ALA A 624 -19.05 -1.08 -6.23
N LYS A 625 -19.44 0.17 -5.96
CA LYS A 625 -19.54 1.23 -6.98
C LYS A 625 -18.18 1.51 -7.62
N TYR A 626 -17.13 1.67 -6.83
CA TYR A 626 -15.78 1.91 -7.33
C TYR A 626 -15.22 0.73 -8.14
N GLY A 627 -15.53 -0.50 -7.72
CA GLY A 627 -15.19 -1.71 -8.45
C GLY A 627 -15.83 -1.75 -9.83
N MET A 628 -17.14 -1.48 -9.95
CA MET A 628 -17.81 -1.46 -11.26
C MET A 628 -17.37 -0.29 -12.14
N GLN A 629 -17.03 0.85 -11.54
CA GLN A 629 -16.44 1.99 -12.24
C GLN A 629 -15.03 1.69 -12.81
N THR A 630 -14.30 0.79 -12.16
CA THR A 630 -12.93 0.40 -12.54
C THR A 630 -12.90 -0.81 -13.48
N TRP A 631 -13.68 -1.85 -13.18
CA TRP A 631 -13.61 -3.15 -13.87
C TRP A 631 -14.78 -3.42 -14.81
N GLY A 632 -15.79 -2.56 -14.81
CA GLY A 632 -17.00 -2.69 -15.62
C GLY A 632 -18.23 -3.08 -14.81
N SER A 633 -19.40 -2.67 -15.31
CA SER A 633 -20.72 -3.02 -14.79
C SER A 633 -21.35 -4.22 -15.51
N ASP A 634 -20.59 -4.92 -16.35
CA ASP A 634 -20.99 -6.19 -16.97
C ASP A 634 -20.74 -7.39 -16.03
N GLU A 635 -21.11 -8.60 -16.45
CA GLU A 635 -20.97 -9.81 -15.62
C GLU A 635 -19.52 -10.04 -15.18
N GLN A 636 -18.55 -9.75 -16.05
CA GLN A 636 -17.14 -9.94 -15.77
C GLN A 636 -16.60 -8.90 -14.77
N GLY A 637 -16.95 -7.63 -14.96
CA GLY A 637 -16.57 -6.55 -14.04
C GLY A 637 -17.19 -6.73 -12.66
N ILE A 638 -18.44 -7.19 -12.58
CA ILE A 638 -19.10 -7.55 -11.31
C ILE A 638 -18.43 -8.74 -10.64
N GLY A 639 -18.10 -9.79 -11.39
CA GLY A 639 -17.36 -10.94 -10.84
C GLY A 639 -15.99 -10.56 -10.28
N THR A 640 -15.29 -9.67 -10.98
CA THR A 640 -14.00 -9.11 -10.53
C THR A 640 -14.17 -8.26 -9.28
N THR A 641 -15.18 -7.39 -9.26
CA THR A 641 -15.54 -6.56 -8.08
C THR A 641 -15.84 -7.43 -6.87
N ARG A 642 -16.68 -8.46 -7.04
CA ARG A 642 -17.03 -9.40 -5.97
C ARG A 642 -15.78 -10.07 -5.41
N ARG A 643 -14.92 -10.61 -6.28
CA ARG A 643 -13.70 -11.29 -5.84
C ARG A 643 -12.86 -10.40 -4.91
N PHE A 644 -12.53 -9.18 -5.34
CA PHE A 644 -11.69 -8.29 -4.53
C PHE A 644 -12.40 -7.74 -3.30
N MET A 645 -13.72 -7.57 -3.35
CA MET A 645 -14.52 -7.24 -2.16
C MET A 645 -14.42 -8.35 -1.11
N LEU A 646 -14.57 -9.62 -1.51
CA LEU A 646 -14.48 -10.75 -0.59
C LEU A 646 -13.06 -10.93 -0.01
N GLU A 647 -12.03 -10.65 -0.81
CA GLU A 647 -10.65 -10.58 -0.32
C GLU A 647 -10.49 -9.48 0.76
N TRP A 648 -11.14 -8.32 0.63
CA TRP A 648 -11.12 -7.30 1.68
C TRP A 648 -11.95 -7.71 2.91
N LEU A 649 -13.15 -8.28 2.70
CA LEU A 649 -14.01 -8.74 3.81
C LEU A 649 -13.34 -9.81 4.68
N SER A 650 -12.41 -10.60 4.12
CA SER A 650 -11.59 -11.55 4.88
C SER A 650 -10.63 -10.88 5.88
N PHE A 651 -10.50 -9.55 5.88
CA PHE A 651 -9.81 -8.79 6.92
C PHE A 651 -10.81 -7.97 7.75
N ALA A 652 -11.79 -7.35 7.09
CA ALA A 652 -12.76 -6.46 7.73
C ALA A 652 -13.58 -7.16 8.83
N HIS A 653 -13.85 -8.46 8.70
CA HIS A 653 -14.59 -9.23 9.72
C HIS A 653 -13.91 -9.25 11.10
N ARG A 654 -12.60 -8.98 11.15
CA ARG A 654 -11.84 -8.92 12.39
C ARG A 654 -12.09 -7.65 13.21
N TYR A 655 -12.80 -6.67 12.64
CA TYR A 655 -13.11 -5.44 13.35
C TYR A 655 -14.10 -5.70 14.48
N VAL A 656 -13.70 -5.34 15.70
CA VAL A 656 -14.58 -5.30 16.87
C VAL A 656 -15.01 -3.85 17.09
N PRO A 657 -16.32 -3.56 17.12
CA PRO A 657 -16.81 -2.20 17.39
C PRO A 657 -16.27 -1.63 18.70
N VAL A 658 -15.87 -0.36 18.68
CA VAL A 658 -15.25 0.31 19.82
C VAL A 658 -16.23 0.34 21.01
N GLY A 659 -17.52 0.53 20.75
CA GLY A 659 -18.55 0.60 21.80
C GLY A 659 -18.78 -0.69 22.58
N ILE A 660 -18.31 -1.85 22.07
CA ILE A 660 -18.45 -3.15 22.74
C ILE A 660 -17.15 -3.66 23.36
N LEU A 661 -16.06 -2.89 23.27
CA LEU A 661 -14.81 -3.21 23.94
C LEU A 661 -14.89 -2.81 25.43
N GLU A 662 -14.28 -3.60 26.31
CA GLU A 662 -14.18 -3.29 27.75
C GLU A 662 -13.20 -2.14 28.00
N TYR A 663 -12.12 -2.06 27.23
CA TYR A 663 -11.11 -1.00 27.34
C TYR A 663 -10.46 -0.71 25.98
N LEU A 664 -9.92 0.51 25.87
CA LEU A 664 -9.16 1.01 24.74
C LEU A 664 -7.68 1.21 25.14
N PRO A 665 -6.73 1.25 24.19
CA PRO A 665 -6.87 1.03 22.74
C PRO A 665 -7.12 -0.45 22.37
N PRO A 666 -7.80 -0.71 21.24
CA PRO A 666 -7.80 -2.04 20.64
C PRO A 666 -6.40 -2.37 20.12
N HIS A 667 -6.01 -3.64 20.18
CA HIS A 667 -4.70 -4.08 19.72
C HIS A 667 -4.83 -5.05 18.55
N ILE A 668 -4.09 -4.80 17.47
CA ILE A 668 -4.26 -5.52 16.18
C ILE A 668 -4.03 -7.03 16.26
N GLN A 669 -3.27 -7.49 17.26
CA GLN A 669 -2.99 -8.91 17.45
C GLN A 669 -4.09 -9.62 18.24
N ASP A 670 -4.96 -8.88 18.90
CA ASP A 670 -6.04 -9.45 19.69
C ASP A 670 -7.09 -10.03 18.73
N ARG A 671 -7.53 -11.26 19.01
CA ARG A 671 -8.53 -11.98 18.20
C ARG A 671 -9.88 -11.95 18.92
N PRO A 672 -10.97 -11.61 18.23
CA PRO A 672 -12.29 -11.61 18.84
C PRO A 672 -12.65 -13.03 19.29
N PRO A 673 -13.07 -13.25 20.55
CA PRO A 673 -13.83 -14.44 20.88
C PRO A 673 -15.18 -14.41 20.14
N ILE A 674 -15.88 -15.55 20.09
CA ILE A 674 -17.21 -15.59 19.47
C ILE A 674 -18.14 -14.61 20.22
N PHE A 675 -18.68 -13.66 19.49
CA PHE A 675 -19.54 -12.61 20.03
C PHE A 675 -20.73 -12.36 19.11
N LYS A 676 -21.82 -11.86 19.69
CA LYS A 676 -22.96 -11.32 18.95
C LYS A 676 -22.80 -9.81 18.86
N GLY A 677 -22.97 -9.24 17.68
CA GLY A 677 -22.99 -7.79 17.49
C GLY A 677 -24.21 -7.13 18.15
N ARG A 678 -24.22 -5.79 18.20
CA ARG A 678 -25.37 -5.02 18.71
C ARG A 678 -26.65 -5.26 17.92
N ASN A 679 -26.54 -5.69 16.67
CA ASN A 679 -27.65 -6.10 15.81
C ASN A 679 -27.21 -7.23 14.85
N GLU A 680 -28.16 -7.73 14.06
CA GLU A 680 -27.91 -8.84 13.12
C GLU A 680 -26.89 -8.47 12.04
N LEU A 681 -26.94 -7.25 11.49
CA LEU A 681 -26.00 -6.80 10.48
C LEU A 681 -24.57 -6.72 11.04
N GLU A 682 -24.40 -6.23 12.26
CA GLU A 682 -23.10 -6.19 12.94
C GLU A 682 -22.55 -7.60 13.17
N THR A 683 -23.43 -8.53 13.56
CA THR A 683 -23.08 -9.96 13.70
C THR A 683 -22.66 -10.55 12.35
N LEU A 684 -23.38 -10.24 11.27
CA LEU A 684 -23.06 -10.70 9.91
C LEU A 684 -21.71 -10.15 9.43
N LEU A 685 -21.44 -8.86 9.69
CA LEU A 685 -20.17 -8.21 9.34
C LEU A 685 -18.98 -8.78 10.11
N ALA A 686 -19.20 -9.34 11.30
CA ALA A 686 -18.17 -10.00 12.12
C ALA A 686 -18.01 -11.51 11.80
N SER A 687 -18.85 -12.08 10.94
CA SER A 687 -18.82 -13.51 10.62
C SER A 687 -17.49 -13.90 9.97
N GLU A 688 -16.91 -15.01 10.42
CA GLU A 688 -15.70 -15.61 9.83
C GLU A 688 -16.02 -16.52 8.63
N HIS A 689 -17.30 -16.73 8.33
CA HIS A 689 -17.73 -17.62 7.25
C HIS A 689 -17.79 -16.87 5.91
N TYR A 690 -17.00 -17.32 4.93
CA TYR A 690 -16.97 -16.68 3.61
C TYR A 690 -18.31 -16.66 2.86
N LYS A 691 -19.22 -17.60 3.16
CA LYS A 691 -20.58 -17.61 2.60
C LYS A 691 -21.38 -16.39 3.04
N ASP A 692 -21.14 -15.87 4.25
CA ASP A 692 -21.76 -14.64 4.72
C ASP A 692 -21.17 -13.41 4.04
N TRP A 693 -19.88 -13.42 3.72
CA TRP A 693 -19.26 -12.38 2.90
C TRP A 693 -19.86 -12.36 1.48
N ILE A 694 -20.16 -13.54 0.92
CA ILE A 694 -20.88 -13.64 -0.37
C ILE A 694 -22.25 -12.97 -0.23
N LYS A 695 -23.05 -13.31 0.81
CA LYS A 695 -24.34 -12.65 1.04
C LYS A 695 -24.24 -11.13 1.13
N LEU A 696 -23.25 -10.61 1.87
CA LEU A 696 -22.97 -9.17 1.94
C LEU A 696 -22.70 -8.58 0.55
N SER A 697 -21.91 -9.28 -0.29
CA SER A 697 -21.65 -8.83 -1.66
C SER A 697 -22.91 -8.83 -2.53
N GLU A 698 -23.84 -9.77 -2.30
CA GLU A 698 -25.08 -9.91 -3.08
C GLU A 698 -26.06 -8.76 -2.85
N MET A 699 -25.97 -8.09 -1.69
CA MET A 699 -26.75 -6.87 -1.40
C MET A 699 -26.50 -5.74 -2.42
N PHE A 700 -25.32 -5.71 -3.05
CA PHE A 700 -24.93 -4.66 -4.00
C PHE A 700 -24.70 -5.18 -5.42
N LEU A 701 -24.16 -6.40 -5.55
CA LEU A 701 -23.74 -6.99 -6.82
C LEU A 701 -24.75 -8.04 -7.34
N GLY A 702 -25.90 -8.17 -6.67
CA GLY A 702 -26.91 -9.20 -6.91
C GLY A 702 -26.39 -10.62 -6.66
N PRO A 703 -27.17 -11.66 -7.00
CA PRO A 703 -26.78 -13.05 -6.73
C PRO A 703 -25.48 -13.45 -7.43
N ALA A 704 -24.65 -14.24 -6.73
CA ALA A 704 -23.42 -14.76 -7.29
C ALA A 704 -23.65 -15.55 -8.58
N HIS A 705 -22.71 -15.42 -9.54
CA HIS A 705 -22.78 -16.24 -10.75
C HIS A 705 -22.66 -17.73 -10.37
N PRO A 706 -23.41 -18.67 -10.97
CA PRO A 706 -23.37 -20.08 -10.56
C PRO A 706 -21.97 -20.71 -10.61
N ASN A 707 -21.13 -20.22 -11.53
CA ASN A 707 -19.74 -20.66 -11.68
C ASN A 707 -18.74 -19.81 -10.87
N PHE A 708 -19.19 -18.86 -10.07
CA PHE A 708 -18.32 -18.08 -9.18
C PHE A 708 -17.93 -18.92 -7.98
N LYS A 709 -16.64 -18.95 -7.67
CA LYS A 709 -16.09 -19.64 -6.50
C LYS A 709 -15.22 -18.68 -5.72
N PHE A 710 -15.27 -18.78 -4.40
CA PHE A 710 -14.38 -18.02 -3.53
C PHE A 710 -13.86 -18.92 -2.42
N GLU A 711 -12.55 -18.98 -2.32
CA GLU A 711 -11.85 -19.62 -1.22
C GLU A 711 -10.98 -18.55 -0.55
N PRO A 712 -11.23 -18.25 0.74
CA PRO A 712 -10.42 -17.32 1.51
C PRO A 712 -8.94 -17.72 1.45
N LYS A 713 -8.05 -16.73 1.35
CA LYS A 713 -6.60 -16.96 1.37
C LYS A 713 -6.14 -17.51 2.72
N HIS A 714 -6.77 -17.03 3.79
CA HIS A 714 -6.54 -17.43 5.18
C HIS A 714 -7.57 -18.51 5.52
N LYS A 715 -7.16 -19.63 6.12
CA LYS A 715 -8.09 -20.71 6.44
C LYS A 715 -9.07 -20.26 7.53
N SER A 716 -10.25 -19.76 7.14
CA SER A 716 -11.39 -19.65 8.03
C SER A 716 -11.69 -21.05 8.59
N ASN A 717 -11.97 -21.17 9.90
CA ASN A 717 -12.17 -22.46 10.58
C ASN A 717 -13.32 -23.33 10.03
N ALA A 718 -14.08 -22.82 9.07
CA ALA A 718 -15.22 -23.48 8.47
C ALA A 718 -14.89 -24.11 7.11
N TYR A 719 -14.31 -25.31 7.14
CA TYR A 719 -14.53 -26.24 6.03
C TYR A 719 -15.90 -26.90 6.17
N GLU A 720 -16.47 -27.23 5.00
CA GLU A 720 -17.77 -27.83 4.80
C GLU A 720 -18.03 -28.99 5.76
N ILE A 721 -19.02 -28.81 6.64
CA ILE A 721 -19.83 -29.95 7.05
C ILE A 721 -20.56 -30.35 5.76
N GLU A 722 -20.05 -31.38 5.09
CA GLU A 722 -20.85 -32.18 4.17
C GLU A 722 -22.13 -32.52 4.93
N ALA A 723 -23.24 -31.89 4.54
CA ALA A 723 -24.56 -32.36 4.89
C ALA A 723 -24.80 -33.65 4.08
N GLU A 724 -24.15 -34.74 4.51
CA GLU A 724 -24.58 -36.09 4.19
C GLU A 724 -25.46 -36.58 5.35
N GLY A 725 -26.76 -36.74 5.07
CA GLY A 725 -27.68 -37.58 5.84
C GLY A 725 -28.29 -36.96 7.09
#